data_AF-A0ABC9YT41-F1
#
_entry.id   AF-A0ABC9YT41-F1
#
_cell.length_a   1.000
_cell.length_b   1.000
_cell.length_c   1.000
_cell.angle_alpha   90.00
_cell.angle_beta   90.00
_cell.angle_gamma   90.00
#
_symmetry.space_group_name_H-M   'P 1'
#
loop_
_entity.id
_entity.type
_entity.pdbx_description
1 polymer ?
#
loop_
_entity_poly.entity_id
_entity_poly.type
_entity_poly.pdbx_seq_one_letter_code
_entity_poly.pdbx_strand_id
1 'polypeptide(L)'
;MGRNGADSEPARIVRFWRAVEYFSPQNVDSPKNKSAKVERISKGRKLPWEAPVKPINEQYVWRYTVYAGIFDIAKIRDVLQSVLPAPEPDPDHGGRINGQSALLSLTLDENGRLYREGVAVSSCAWALGRTVRPPGPGSDEWLEGFEEQSKDILAMLFEIGDGRVPIDESGTVESGGRRALRAIAGVTTRVALDLVTGGLSSVSGLVATVVEGKIGPVAAKVAEKLTESVTKDATQAIENRAKQSKSNDDDSSEDSEEDSDSKQLGTKVLTVEDLSAITRWVAEELGVDDILTPTQIWVKSQQVPVANADDISSDEIINSFYAKDLEKVANELAAGNAGPALAAYLRSEASIDPDARIDLRRRPEEMLRSLTPRSTPPGRWPTHPKHPLTLSQQFAVNRILMELGGPDGRGIYAVNGPPGTGKTTMLRDLIAAVVVQRASRLAELPNPRAAFQPDSAALRWTCADGPWTRTLVPLIPELTGFEMVVASSNNGAVENITMEVPSVKAIDADSFPDADYFSVPATLVSGEPCSGAIAARLGRRSNRSDFAKRFWRGYRGRSVSEPKDGTELVGLHRILKDLVEQAGQPSPTSWEDAVTEFRTALATVDRLAEDRQRVADIAERVATEDPTLALLRQEATN
;
A
#
# COMPACT_ATOMS: atom_id res chain seq x y z
N MET A 1 -25.37 25.02 -15.61
CA MET A 1 -25.15 23.75 -14.89
C MET A 1 -23.70 23.75 -14.42
N GLY A 2 -23.33 24.45 -13.35
CA GLY A 2 -23.71 24.16 -11.97
C GLY A 2 -22.51 23.52 -11.26
N ARG A 3 -21.39 24.26 -11.15
CA ARG A 3 -20.27 23.93 -10.26
C ARG A 3 -20.76 24.12 -8.82
N ASN A 4 -21.25 23.05 -8.19
CA ASN A 4 -21.35 22.95 -6.74
C ASN A 4 -20.52 21.73 -6.32
N GLY A 5 -19.57 21.95 -5.42
CA GLY A 5 -18.68 20.93 -4.89
C GLY A 5 -19.40 19.92 -4.01
N ALA A 6 -20.08 18.98 -4.64
CA ALA A 6 -20.40 17.69 -4.03
C ALA A 6 -19.29 16.73 -4.43
N ASP A 7 -18.59 16.19 -3.44
CA ASP A 7 -17.72 15.03 -3.61
C ASP A 7 -18.41 13.99 -4.49
N SER A 8 -17.70 13.46 -5.50
CA SER A 8 -18.25 12.43 -6.38
C SER A 8 -18.71 11.23 -5.53
N GLU A 9 -19.85 10.61 -5.86
CA GLU A 9 -20.37 9.43 -5.15
C GLU A 9 -19.28 8.34 -4.94
N PRO A 10 -18.42 8.02 -5.93
CA PRO A 10 -17.27 7.14 -5.73
C PRO A 10 -16.30 7.59 -4.64
N ALA A 11 -15.96 8.88 -4.58
CA ALA A 11 -15.06 9.40 -3.55
C ALA A 11 -15.68 9.28 -2.15
N ARG A 12 -17.01 9.46 -2.03
CA ARG A 12 -17.75 9.27 -0.76
C ARG A 12 -17.72 7.81 -0.31
N ILE A 13 -17.87 6.86 -1.23
CA ILE A 13 -17.77 5.41 -0.94
C ILE A 13 -16.37 5.10 -0.37
N VAL A 14 -15.31 5.61 -1.00
CA VAL A 14 -13.94 5.37 -0.51
C VAL A 14 -13.68 6.06 0.84
N ARG A 15 -14.17 7.29 1.04
CA ARG A 15 -14.10 7.97 2.35
C ARG A 15 -14.86 7.22 3.46
N PHE A 16 -15.97 6.57 3.13
CA PHE A 16 -16.68 5.70 4.07
C PHE A 16 -15.78 4.53 4.52
N TRP A 17 -15.12 3.84 3.59
CA TRP A 17 -14.17 2.78 3.93
C TRP A 17 -12.98 3.31 4.74
N ARG A 18 -12.45 4.50 4.41
CA ARG A 18 -11.42 5.17 5.23
C ARG A 18 -11.92 5.40 6.67
N ALA A 19 -13.16 5.84 6.84
CA ALA A 19 -13.74 6.05 8.17
C ALA A 19 -13.85 4.73 8.95
N VAL A 20 -14.28 3.64 8.29
CA VAL A 20 -14.28 2.30 8.89
C VAL A 20 -12.87 1.90 9.36
N GLU A 21 -11.84 2.16 8.55
CA GLU A 21 -10.44 1.89 8.90
C GLU A 21 -9.95 2.73 10.08
N TYR A 22 -10.34 4.02 10.17
CA TYR A 22 -10.03 4.84 11.35
C TYR A 22 -10.68 4.28 12.63
N PHE A 23 -11.90 3.74 12.57
CA PHE A 23 -12.56 3.13 13.73
C PHE A 23 -12.21 1.65 13.95
N SER A 24 -11.21 1.13 13.23
CA SER A 24 -10.75 -0.27 13.34
C SER A 24 -9.30 -0.33 13.86
N PRO A 25 -9.06 0.03 15.14
CA PRO A 25 -7.71 0.05 15.69
C PRO A 25 -7.12 -1.36 15.78
N GLN A 26 -5.79 -1.44 15.66
CA GLN A 26 -5.08 -2.69 15.89
C GLN A 26 -4.97 -3.01 17.39
N ASN A 27 -4.98 -4.31 17.71
CA ASN A 27 -4.75 -4.80 19.06
C ASN A 27 -3.28 -4.67 19.41
N VAL A 28 -2.97 -4.02 20.54
CA VAL A 28 -1.61 -4.02 21.08
C VAL A 28 -1.36 -5.27 21.92
N ASP A 29 -0.09 -5.69 22.00
CA ASP A 29 0.30 -6.83 22.81
C ASP A 29 -0.01 -6.60 24.30
N SER A 30 -0.72 -7.54 24.91
CA SER A 30 -1.14 -7.43 26.31
C SER A 30 -0.10 -8.03 27.28
N PRO A 31 0.14 -7.40 28.45
CA PRO A 31 0.88 -8.01 29.57
C PRO A 31 0.32 -9.34 30.06
N LYS A 32 -0.95 -9.64 29.76
CA LYS A 32 -1.56 -10.95 30.06
C LYS A 32 -0.95 -12.07 29.21
N ASN A 33 -0.41 -11.74 28.03
CA ASN A 33 0.24 -12.68 27.15
C ASN A 33 1.72 -12.83 27.52
N LYS A 34 2.05 -13.90 28.25
CA LYS A 34 3.42 -14.15 28.74
C LYS A 34 4.46 -14.27 27.61
N SER A 35 4.06 -14.64 26.39
CA SER A 35 5.00 -14.78 25.26
C SER A 35 5.42 -13.42 24.67
N ALA A 36 4.63 -12.36 24.87
CA ALA A 36 4.83 -11.08 24.22
C ALA A 36 5.90 -10.18 24.91
N LYS A 37 6.41 -10.59 26.09
CA LYS A 37 7.38 -9.80 26.90
C LYS A 37 6.93 -8.34 27.10
N VAL A 38 5.65 -8.15 27.42
CA VAL A 38 5.07 -6.83 27.70
C VAL A 38 4.87 -6.66 29.20
N GLU A 39 5.27 -5.51 29.72
CA GLU A 39 5.05 -5.15 31.11
C GLU A 39 4.29 -3.84 31.29
N ARG A 40 3.58 -3.73 32.41
CA ARG A 40 2.89 -2.50 32.82
C ARG A 40 3.88 -1.61 33.56
N ILE A 41 3.88 -0.33 33.21
CA ILE A 41 4.67 0.69 33.88
C ILE A 41 3.80 1.40 34.91
N SER A 42 4.36 1.64 36.08
CA SER A 42 3.73 2.36 37.18
C SER A 42 4.78 3.21 37.88
N LYS A 43 4.34 4.33 38.47
CA LYS A 43 5.22 5.23 39.23
C LYS A 43 6.00 4.47 40.30
N GLY A 44 7.31 4.69 40.38
CA GLY A 44 8.22 4.03 41.33
C GLY A 44 8.83 2.70 40.88
N ARG A 45 8.49 2.19 39.69
CA ARG A 45 9.15 1.02 39.08
C ARG A 45 10.14 1.49 38.03
N LYS A 46 11.36 0.92 38.03
CA LYS A 46 12.36 1.21 37.00
C LYS A 46 11.90 0.75 35.63
N LEU A 47 12.19 1.54 34.61
CA LEU A 47 11.95 1.19 33.20
C LEU A 47 12.95 0.11 32.74
N PRO A 48 12.62 -0.67 31.69
CA PRO A 48 13.51 -1.71 31.18
C PRO A 48 14.93 -1.26 30.83
N TRP A 49 15.08 -0.04 30.29
CA TRP A 49 16.37 0.55 29.91
C TRP A 49 17.11 1.19 31.08
N GLU A 50 16.47 1.40 32.24
CA GLU A 50 17.13 1.86 33.47
C GLU A 50 17.76 0.70 34.26
N ALA A 51 17.39 -0.54 33.92
CA ALA A 51 17.95 -1.76 34.49
C ALA A 51 18.16 -2.82 33.38
N PRO A 52 18.99 -2.54 32.36
CA PRO A 52 19.11 -3.39 31.19
C PRO A 52 19.73 -4.75 31.53
N VAL A 53 19.11 -5.81 31.01
CA VAL A 53 19.66 -7.18 31.08
C VAL A 53 20.59 -7.38 29.89
N LYS A 54 21.66 -8.17 30.03
CA LYS A 54 22.55 -8.47 28.88
C LYS A 54 21.76 -9.07 27.69
N PRO A 55 22.02 -8.63 26.45
CA PRO A 55 21.49 -9.27 25.25
C PRO A 55 21.92 -10.74 25.14
N ILE A 56 21.26 -11.51 24.27
CA ILE A 56 21.56 -12.93 24.03
C ILE A 56 23.03 -13.12 23.60
N ASN A 57 23.55 -12.22 22.77
CA ASN A 57 24.96 -12.13 22.39
C ASN A 57 25.25 -10.73 21.78
N GLU A 58 26.50 -10.48 21.40
CA GLU A 58 26.98 -9.20 20.85
C GLU A 58 26.36 -8.82 19.48
N GLN A 59 25.70 -9.74 18.80
CA GLN A 59 25.00 -9.46 17.53
C GLN A 59 23.58 -8.95 17.74
N TYR A 60 23.11 -8.79 18.98
CA TYR A 60 21.76 -8.34 19.31
C TYR A 60 21.78 -7.15 20.25
N VAL A 61 20.86 -6.22 20.02
CA VAL A 61 20.59 -5.05 20.86
C VAL A 61 19.14 -5.07 21.35
N TRP A 62 18.88 -4.36 22.44
CA TRP A 62 17.50 -4.19 22.91
C TRP A 62 16.77 -3.12 22.13
N ARG A 63 15.49 -3.37 21.88
CA ARG A 63 14.54 -2.42 21.34
C ARG A 63 13.27 -2.46 22.17
N TYR A 64 12.76 -1.29 22.52
CA TYR A 64 11.56 -1.17 23.32
C TYR A 64 10.45 -0.51 22.52
N THR A 65 9.24 -1.03 22.63
CA THR A 65 8.04 -0.38 22.09
C THR A 65 7.16 0.01 23.27
N VAL A 66 6.95 1.32 23.45
CA VAL A 66 6.06 1.88 24.48
C VAL A 66 4.69 2.10 23.87
N TYR A 67 3.69 1.43 24.41
CA TYR A 67 2.28 1.69 24.16
C TYR A 67 1.75 2.62 25.25
N ALA A 68 1.57 3.89 24.89
CA ALA A 68 1.13 4.94 25.79
C ALA A 68 -0.38 5.20 25.64
N GLY A 69 -1.07 5.31 26.77
CA GLY A 69 -2.51 5.57 26.82
C GLY A 69 -3.35 4.39 26.36
N ILE A 70 -3.28 3.28 27.10
CA ILE A 70 -4.07 2.09 26.75
C ILE A 70 -5.57 2.35 26.97
N PHE A 71 -6.38 1.96 25.99
CA PHE A 71 -7.84 1.98 26.06
C PHE A 71 -8.46 0.68 25.53
N ASP A 72 -9.66 0.37 26.01
CA ASP A 72 -10.42 -0.81 25.60
C ASP A 72 -11.18 -0.53 24.31
N ILE A 73 -11.05 -1.41 23.32
CA ILE A 73 -11.69 -1.23 22.00
C ILE A 73 -13.22 -1.21 22.13
N ALA A 74 -13.78 -1.90 23.13
CA ALA A 74 -15.22 -1.88 23.41
C ALA A 74 -15.76 -0.46 23.65
N LYS A 75 -14.97 0.45 24.26
CA LYS A 75 -15.39 1.84 24.51
C LYS A 75 -15.63 2.62 23.23
N ILE A 76 -14.94 2.28 22.12
CA ILE A 76 -15.14 2.96 20.83
C ILE A 76 -16.58 2.78 20.38
N ARG A 77 -17.07 1.54 20.43
CA ARG A 77 -18.45 1.23 20.06
C ARG A 77 -19.44 2.00 20.92
N ASP A 78 -19.21 2.03 22.23
CA ASP A 78 -20.11 2.70 23.18
C ASP A 78 -20.19 4.21 22.88
N VAL A 79 -19.06 4.86 22.58
CA VAL A 79 -19.01 6.27 22.18
C VAL A 79 -19.68 6.49 20.83
N LEU A 80 -19.39 5.66 19.81
CA LEU A 80 -20.01 5.77 18.49
C LEU A 80 -21.54 5.64 18.56
N GLN A 81 -22.06 4.69 19.34
CA GLN A 81 -23.49 4.50 19.56
C GLN A 81 -24.17 5.68 20.28
N SER A 82 -23.42 6.43 21.08
CA SER A 82 -23.95 7.60 21.79
C SER A 82 -24.12 8.83 20.89
N VAL A 83 -23.38 8.91 19.78
CA VAL A 83 -23.36 10.09 18.90
C VAL A 83 -24.01 9.81 17.54
N LEU A 84 -23.78 8.63 16.96
CA LEU A 84 -24.30 8.28 15.65
C LEU A 84 -25.71 7.69 15.78
N PRO A 85 -26.67 8.09 14.92
CA PRO A 85 -27.99 7.49 14.91
C PRO A 85 -27.88 6.01 14.53
N ALA A 86 -28.15 5.11 15.48
CA ALA A 86 -28.21 3.68 15.20
C ALA A 86 -29.64 3.30 14.78
N PRO A 87 -29.85 2.63 13.62
CA PRO A 87 -31.05 1.81 13.45
C PRO A 87 -31.04 0.71 14.52
N GLU A 88 -32.22 0.14 14.82
CA GLU A 88 -32.37 -0.85 15.90
C GLU A 88 -31.26 -1.91 15.86
N PRO A 89 -30.72 -2.31 17.02
CA PRO A 89 -29.60 -3.23 17.08
C PRO A 89 -29.98 -4.55 16.42
N ASP A 90 -29.31 -4.87 15.30
CA ASP A 90 -29.38 -6.19 14.69
C ASP A 90 -28.80 -7.22 15.68
N PRO A 91 -29.58 -8.19 16.17
CA PRO A 91 -29.14 -9.16 17.17
C PRO A 91 -28.00 -10.07 16.68
N ASP A 92 -27.76 -10.19 15.38
CA ASP A 92 -26.78 -11.13 14.81
C ASP A 92 -25.34 -10.59 14.72
N HIS A 93 -25.09 -9.32 15.08
CA HIS A 93 -23.74 -8.71 15.10
C HIS A 93 -23.12 -8.62 16.52
N GLY A 94 -23.54 -9.50 17.44
CA GLY A 94 -23.04 -9.61 18.81
C GLY A 94 -21.61 -10.14 18.99
N GLY A 95 -20.74 -10.01 17.99
CA GLY A 95 -19.32 -10.30 18.13
C GLY A 95 -18.72 -9.39 19.19
N ARG A 96 -18.27 -9.95 20.32
CA ARG A 96 -17.51 -9.18 21.31
C ARG A 96 -16.21 -8.72 20.67
N ILE A 97 -16.15 -7.45 20.29
CA ILE A 97 -14.89 -6.77 19.96
C ILE A 97 -14.12 -6.61 21.28
N ASN A 98 -13.33 -7.62 21.61
CA ASN A 98 -12.48 -7.66 22.79
C ASN A 98 -11.06 -7.31 22.38
N GLY A 99 -10.42 -6.41 23.11
CA GLY A 99 -9.11 -5.94 22.74
C GLY A 99 -8.73 -4.66 23.45
N GLN A 100 -7.44 -4.34 23.39
CA GLN A 100 -6.88 -3.11 23.92
C GLN A 100 -6.00 -2.49 22.84
N SER A 101 -6.08 -1.18 22.68
CA SER A 101 -5.22 -0.40 21.80
C SER A 101 -4.59 0.74 22.58
N ALA A 102 -3.79 1.58 21.93
CA ALA A 102 -3.02 2.66 22.56
C ALA A 102 -3.22 3.98 21.82
N LEU A 103 -3.11 5.10 22.53
CA LEU A 103 -3.10 6.44 21.91
C LEU A 103 -1.85 6.69 21.09
N LEU A 104 -0.73 6.15 21.54
CA LEU A 104 0.60 6.45 21.01
C LEU A 104 1.48 5.21 21.09
N SER A 105 2.28 4.99 20.05
CA SER A 105 3.35 3.98 20.01
C SER A 105 4.69 4.68 19.85
N LEU A 106 5.64 4.41 20.74
CA LEU A 106 7.00 4.95 20.70
C LEU A 106 8.01 3.82 20.62
N THR A 107 8.96 3.91 19.69
CA THR A 107 10.08 2.96 19.59
C THR A 107 11.34 3.60 20.15
N LEU A 108 11.96 2.91 21.12
CA LEU A 108 13.16 3.37 21.82
C LEU A 108 14.32 2.41 21.60
N ASP A 109 15.53 2.96 21.62
CA ASP A 109 16.78 2.19 21.63
C ASP A 109 17.02 1.51 22.99
N GLU A 110 18.14 0.80 23.09
CA GLU A 110 18.55 0.12 24.33
C GLU A 110 18.79 1.06 25.52
N ASN A 111 18.99 2.35 25.27
CA ASN A 111 19.23 3.39 26.27
C ASN A 111 17.97 4.18 26.62
N GLY A 112 16.82 3.89 26.00
CA GLY A 112 15.57 4.61 26.22
C GLY A 112 15.46 5.94 25.46
N ARG A 113 16.23 6.12 24.39
CA ARG A 113 16.18 7.26 23.48
C ARG A 113 15.22 7.00 22.34
N LEU A 114 14.51 8.04 21.91
CA LEU A 114 13.43 7.96 20.94
C LEU A 114 13.93 7.89 19.50
N TYR A 115 13.50 6.88 18.73
CA TYR A 115 13.68 6.90 17.28
C TYR A 115 12.66 7.83 16.63
N ARG A 116 13.12 8.78 15.81
CA ARG A 116 12.22 9.75 15.14
C ARG A 116 11.22 9.06 14.20
N GLU A 117 11.65 8.04 13.48
CA GLU A 117 10.78 7.26 12.58
C GLU A 117 9.95 6.19 13.32
N GLY A 118 10.12 6.09 14.64
CA GLY A 118 9.50 5.06 15.48
C GLY A 118 8.30 5.54 16.30
N VAL A 119 7.68 6.65 15.93
CA VAL A 119 6.52 7.22 16.62
C VAL A 119 5.26 7.14 15.77
N ALA A 120 4.14 6.69 16.35
CA ALA A 120 2.84 6.68 15.70
C ALA A 120 1.74 7.16 16.66
N VAL A 121 0.86 8.03 16.18
CA VAL A 121 -0.34 8.53 16.88
C VAL A 121 -1.57 7.75 16.41
N SER A 122 -2.48 7.39 17.32
CA SER A 122 -3.68 6.62 16.99
C SER A 122 -4.69 7.43 16.19
N SER A 123 -4.85 7.09 14.91
CA SER A 123 -5.91 7.56 14.03
C SER A 123 -7.30 7.26 14.59
N CYS A 124 -7.47 6.13 15.29
CA CYS A 124 -8.72 5.77 15.92
C CYS A 124 -9.06 6.68 17.10
N ALA A 125 -8.11 6.91 18.02
CA ALA A 125 -8.35 7.81 19.13
C ALA A 125 -8.62 9.24 18.62
N TRP A 126 -7.87 9.69 17.63
CA TRP A 126 -8.12 10.96 16.95
C TRP A 126 -9.56 11.04 16.39
N ALA A 127 -9.97 10.06 15.59
CA ALA A 127 -11.30 10.00 14.99
C ALA A 127 -12.42 9.96 16.05
N LEU A 128 -12.16 9.27 17.17
CA LEU A 128 -13.08 9.23 18.30
C LEU A 128 -13.24 10.61 18.97
N GLY A 129 -12.13 11.32 19.17
CA GLY A 129 -12.16 12.71 19.66
C GLY A 129 -12.95 13.63 18.74
N ARG A 130 -12.75 13.49 17.41
CA ARG A 130 -13.53 14.20 16.38
C ARG A 130 -15.01 13.82 16.35
N THR A 131 -15.38 12.66 16.89
CA THR A 131 -16.79 12.25 17.00
C THR A 131 -17.52 13.09 18.05
N VAL A 132 -16.86 13.41 19.16
CA VAL A 132 -17.48 14.09 20.31
C VAL A 132 -17.17 15.59 20.39
N ARG A 133 -16.22 16.09 19.59
CA ARG A 133 -15.84 17.51 19.50
C ARG A 133 -16.12 18.07 18.09
N PRO A 134 -16.36 19.38 17.96
CA PRO A 134 -16.49 20.03 16.65
C PRO A 134 -15.28 19.75 15.74
N PRO A 135 -15.50 19.58 14.42
CA PRO A 135 -16.75 19.80 13.68
C PRO A 135 -17.78 18.65 13.81
N GLY A 136 -17.40 17.46 14.28
CA GLY A 136 -18.33 16.36 14.57
C GLY A 136 -18.97 15.70 13.34
N PRO A 137 -19.69 14.57 13.51
CA PRO A 137 -20.28 13.80 12.41
C PRO A 137 -21.29 14.54 11.51
N GLY A 138 -21.72 15.74 11.90
CA GLY A 138 -22.60 16.59 11.09
C GLY A 138 -21.87 17.38 9.99
N SER A 139 -20.54 17.34 9.93
CA SER A 139 -19.72 17.95 8.88
C SER A 139 -19.17 16.88 7.95
N ASP A 140 -19.09 17.14 6.64
CA ASP A 140 -18.47 16.22 5.68
C ASP A 140 -16.94 16.11 5.87
N GLU A 141 -16.32 17.13 6.47
CA GLU A 141 -14.86 17.24 6.67
C GLU A 141 -14.42 16.76 8.06
N TRP A 142 -15.31 16.12 8.83
CA TRP A 142 -15.04 15.85 10.25
C TRP A 142 -13.92 14.86 10.52
N LEU A 143 -13.64 13.97 9.57
CA LEU A 143 -12.49 13.06 9.57
C LEU A 143 -11.38 13.51 8.60
N GLU A 144 -11.27 14.80 8.34
CA GLU A 144 -10.11 15.40 7.66
C GLU A 144 -9.15 16.03 8.66
N GLY A 145 -7.85 16.05 8.33
CA GLY A 145 -6.80 16.71 9.11
C GLY A 145 -5.96 15.83 10.04
N PHE A 146 -6.12 14.50 10.01
CA PHE A 146 -5.34 13.59 10.86
C PHE A 146 -3.83 13.76 10.65
N GLU A 147 -3.37 13.77 9.39
CA GLU A 147 -1.94 13.85 9.07
C GLU A 147 -1.31 15.17 9.55
N GLU A 148 -2.03 16.29 9.47
CA GLU A 148 -1.55 17.60 9.95
C GLU A 148 -1.44 17.61 11.48
N GLN A 149 -2.50 17.18 12.19
CA GLN A 149 -2.48 17.11 13.65
C GLN A 149 -1.45 16.09 14.16
N SER A 150 -1.33 14.93 13.50
CA SER A 150 -0.33 13.91 13.80
C SER A 150 1.08 14.50 13.66
N LYS A 151 1.35 15.23 12.58
CA LYS A 151 2.65 15.90 12.36
C LYS A 151 2.97 16.91 13.46
N ASP A 152 2.00 17.72 13.88
CA ASP A 152 2.19 18.68 14.97
C ASP A 152 2.47 17.98 16.31
N ILE A 153 1.75 16.88 16.57
CA ILE A 153 1.98 16.06 17.76
C ILE A 153 3.39 15.48 17.74
N LEU A 154 3.79 14.87 16.61
CA LEU A 154 5.12 14.29 16.41
C LEU A 154 6.23 15.33 16.60
N ALA A 155 6.07 16.53 16.05
CA ALA A 155 7.05 17.60 16.19
C ALA A 155 7.30 17.96 17.67
N MET A 156 6.24 18.05 18.47
CA MET A 156 6.36 18.29 19.91
C MET A 156 6.99 17.11 20.66
N LEU A 157 6.62 15.86 20.31
CA LEU A 157 7.22 14.66 20.89
C LEU A 157 8.73 14.58 20.64
N PHE A 158 9.18 14.99 19.46
CA PHE A 158 10.61 15.05 19.16
C PHE A 158 11.33 16.13 19.96
N GLU A 159 10.72 17.29 20.16
CA GLU A 159 11.30 18.33 21.02
C GLU A 159 11.41 17.88 22.49
N ILE A 160 10.46 17.06 22.97
CA ILE A 160 10.55 16.41 24.29
C ILE A 160 11.65 15.34 24.31
N GLY A 161 11.71 14.50 23.27
CA GLY A 161 12.75 13.48 23.09
C GLY A 161 14.15 14.05 22.90
N ASP A 162 14.28 15.32 22.51
CA ASP A 162 15.53 16.07 22.45
C ASP A 162 15.83 16.84 23.74
N GLY A 163 14.93 16.77 24.75
CA GLY A 163 15.04 17.51 26.00
C GLY A 163 14.92 19.03 25.87
N ARG A 164 14.42 19.53 24.73
CA ARG A 164 14.23 20.97 24.47
C ARG A 164 12.98 21.52 25.15
N VAL A 165 12.00 20.65 25.42
CA VAL A 165 10.81 20.97 26.18
C VAL A 165 10.92 20.33 27.57
N PRO A 166 11.09 21.12 28.64
CA PRO A 166 11.09 20.58 29.99
C PRO A 166 9.68 20.16 30.40
N ILE A 167 9.60 19.12 31.23
CA ILE A 167 8.37 18.66 31.85
C ILE A 167 8.44 19.09 33.31
N ASP A 168 7.43 19.83 33.77
CA ASP A 168 7.40 20.34 35.13
C ASP A 168 7.00 19.23 36.11
N GLU A 169 7.92 18.88 37.01
CA GLU A 169 7.74 17.87 38.04
C GLU A 169 7.11 18.45 39.33
N SER A 170 7.06 19.79 39.45
CA SER A 170 6.64 20.52 40.65
C SER A 170 5.30 21.21 40.44
N GLY A 171 4.21 20.64 40.99
CA GLY A 171 2.86 21.19 40.86
C GLY A 171 2.63 22.54 41.57
N THR A 172 3.20 23.64 41.07
CA THR A 172 2.94 25.02 41.54
C THR A 172 2.86 26.00 40.38
N VAL A 173 1.67 26.60 40.19
CA VAL A 173 1.38 27.56 39.11
C VAL A 173 1.69 28.99 39.57
N GLU A 174 2.59 29.69 38.87
CA GLU A 174 2.66 31.16 38.88
C GLU A 174 1.94 31.74 37.65
N SER A 175 1.03 32.67 37.91
CA SER A 175 0.16 33.32 36.93
C SER A 175 0.87 34.47 36.18
N GLY A 176 0.83 34.47 34.85
CA GLY A 176 1.23 35.62 34.03
C GLY A 176 0.73 35.50 32.58
N GLY A 177 -0.01 36.51 32.10
CA GLY A 177 -0.84 36.44 30.90
C GLY A 177 -0.15 36.43 29.52
N ARG A 178 -0.93 35.94 28.54
CA ARG A 178 -0.85 36.08 27.06
C ARG A 178 0.47 35.70 26.37
N ARG A 179 0.37 34.64 25.52
CA ARG A 179 1.43 33.93 24.75
C ARG A 179 2.43 33.17 25.63
N ALA A 180 1.93 32.16 26.36
CA ALA A 180 2.72 31.42 27.33
C ALA A 180 3.30 30.11 26.74
N LEU A 181 4.49 29.78 27.24
CA LEU A 181 5.47 28.82 26.74
C LEU A 181 5.09 27.34 26.94
N ARG A 182 5.74 26.51 26.11
CA ARG A 182 5.75 25.04 26.09
C ARG A 182 6.21 24.44 27.44
N ALA A 183 5.26 24.15 28.32
CA ALA A 183 5.42 23.15 29.38
C ALA A 183 4.16 22.29 29.42
N ILE A 184 4.31 20.96 29.35
CA ILE A 184 3.19 20.02 29.51
C ILE A 184 2.90 19.92 31.00
N ALA A 185 1.78 20.51 31.45
CA ALA A 185 1.40 20.55 32.86
C ALA A 185 0.69 19.27 33.32
N GLY A 186 1.17 18.65 34.39
CA GLY A 186 0.58 17.47 35.02
C GLY A 186 -0.56 17.82 35.99
N VAL A 187 -1.77 17.33 35.68
CA VAL A 187 -2.94 17.10 36.58
C VAL A 187 -3.63 18.33 37.23
N THR A 188 -4.88 18.54 36.78
CA THR A 188 -6.02 19.31 37.37
C THR A 188 -5.83 20.83 37.49
N THR A 189 -6.74 21.71 37.05
CA THR A 189 -8.13 21.81 37.50
C THR A 189 -8.90 22.87 36.67
N ARG A 190 -10.23 22.73 36.57
CA ARG A 190 -11.17 23.85 36.33
C ARG A 190 -11.01 24.92 37.42
N VAL A 191 -11.10 26.20 37.06
CA VAL A 191 -11.12 27.32 38.01
C VAL A 191 -12.54 27.87 38.18
N ALA A 192 -12.97 27.93 39.45
CA ALA A 192 -14.03 28.81 39.95
C ALA A 192 -13.42 30.18 40.29
N LEU A 193 -14.15 31.26 40.01
CA LEU A 193 -13.67 32.64 40.08
C LEU A 193 -14.41 33.40 41.21
N ASP A 194 -13.68 34.17 42.02
CA ASP A 194 -14.13 35.38 42.73
C ASP A 194 -12.88 36.22 43.10
N LEU A 195 -12.71 37.42 42.52
CA LEU A 195 -12.95 38.79 43.10
C LEU A 195 -11.88 39.16 44.17
N VAL A 196 -11.17 40.30 44.19
CA VAL A 196 -11.45 41.74 43.97
C VAL A 196 -10.06 42.45 43.85
N THR A 197 -9.77 43.39 42.94
CA THR A 197 -9.72 44.86 43.20
C THR A 197 -9.16 45.60 41.97
N GLY A 198 -9.81 46.70 41.58
CA GLY A 198 -9.25 47.76 40.73
C GLY A 198 -9.92 47.92 39.36
N GLY A 199 -10.94 48.79 39.28
CA GLY A 199 -11.78 49.06 38.11
C GLY A 199 -11.07 49.66 36.88
N LEU A 200 -11.73 49.98 35.77
CA LEU A 200 -13.12 50.37 35.50
C LEU A 200 -13.40 50.14 33.99
N SER A 201 -14.61 49.67 33.66
CA SER A 201 -15.53 50.22 32.63
C SER A 201 -16.34 49.14 31.88
N SER A 202 -17.66 49.13 32.17
CA SER A 202 -18.83 48.62 31.41
C SER A 202 -18.82 47.14 30.97
N VAL A 203 -19.40 46.19 31.72
CA VAL A 203 -20.83 45.87 31.99
C VAL A 203 -21.64 45.43 30.75
N SER A 204 -22.02 44.14 30.79
CA SER A 204 -23.09 43.37 30.11
C SER A 204 -22.53 42.23 29.23
N GLY A 205 -22.78 40.93 29.42
CA GLY A 205 -23.74 40.23 30.27
C GLY A 205 -24.50 39.17 29.45
N LEU A 206 -24.06 37.90 29.57
CA LEU A 206 -24.81 36.63 29.55
C LEU A 206 -25.72 36.21 28.36
N VAL A 207 -25.45 34.99 27.88
CA VAL A 207 -26.36 33.85 27.62
C VAL A 207 -27.59 34.05 26.73
N ALA A 208 -27.67 33.25 25.65
CA ALA A 208 -28.92 32.76 25.08
C ALA A 208 -28.69 31.32 24.56
N THR A 209 -29.04 30.28 25.30
CA THR A 209 -30.27 29.48 25.14
C THR A 209 -30.96 29.64 23.78
N VAL A 210 -30.91 28.55 23.03
CA VAL A 210 -31.72 28.29 21.82
C VAL A 210 -33.21 28.35 22.19
N VAL A 211 -33.94 29.25 21.54
CA VAL A 211 -35.39 29.16 21.39
C VAL A 211 -35.69 29.34 19.90
N GLU A 212 -36.38 28.36 19.34
CA GLU A 212 -36.93 28.33 17.98
C GLU A 212 -37.86 29.53 17.71
N GLY A 213 -37.87 30.03 16.46
CA GLY A 213 -39.03 30.74 15.91
C GLY A 213 -38.77 31.98 15.06
N LYS A 214 -38.69 31.76 13.74
CA LYS A 214 -39.24 32.57 12.62
C LYS A 214 -39.02 34.11 12.53
N ILE A 215 -38.31 34.45 11.43
CA ILE A 215 -38.61 35.51 10.41
C ILE A 215 -38.35 36.99 10.78
N GLY A 216 -37.47 37.65 10.00
CA GLY A 216 -37.65 39.07 9.62
C GLY A 216 -36.36 39.87 9.39
N PRO A 217 -36.32 40.85 8.45
CA PRO A 217 -35.12 41.25 7.68
C PRO A 217 -34.35 42.45 8.25
N VAL A 218 -33.24 42.82 7.58
CA VAL A 218 -32.37 44.03 7.75
C VAL A 218 -31.12 43.74 8.63
N ALA A 219 -29.85 43.98 8.26
CA ALA A 219 -29.22 44.86 7.29
C ALA A 219 -27.87 44.31 6.76
N ALA A 220 -27.58 44.67 5.51
CA ALA A 220 -26.27 44.60 4.88
C ALA A 220 -25.32 45.74 5.35
N LYS A 221 -24.03 45.58 5.01
CA LYS A 221 -22.86 46.49 5.15
C LYS A 221 -22.10 46.43 6.49
N VAL A 222 -21.01 45.67 6.52
CA VAL A 222 -19.62 46.22 6.57
C VAL A 222 -18.70 45.18 5.93
N ALA A 223 -18.53 45.27 4.61
CA ALA A 223 -17.46 44.63 3.86
C ALA A 223 -16.75 45.77 3.10
N GLU A 224 -15.61 46.21 3.62
CA GLU A 224 -14.55 47.02 2.98
C GLU A 224 -13.67 47.58 4.10
N LYS A 225 -12.52 46.93 4.39
CA LYS A 225 -11.27 47.48 4.99
C LYS A 225 -10.31 46.45 5.62
N LEU A 226 -10.11 45.27 5.02
CA LEU A 226 -9.05 44.34 5.49
C LEU A 226 -8.16 43.77 4.38
N THR A 227 -8.06 44.45 3.23
CA THR A 227 -7.35 43.95 2.04
C THR A 227 -5.98 44.57 1.76
N GLU A 228 -5.39 45.40 2.62
CA GLU A 228 -4.14 46.12 2.26
C GLU A 228 -2.97 46.06 3.26
N SER A 229 -2.97 45.18 4.26
CA SER A 229 -1.83 45.10 5.21
C SER A 229 -1.17 43.73 5.40
N VAL A 230 -1.46 42.74 4.55
CA VAL A 230 -0.87 41.37 4.70
C VAL A 230 0.01 40.96 3.51
N THR A 231 0.07 41.76 2.44
CA THR A 231 0.76 41.36 1.19
C THR A 231 2.21 41.83 1.06
N LYS A 232 2.73 42.65 1.99
CA LYS A 232 4.13 43.11 1.95
C LYS A 232 5.12 42.30 2.80
N ASP A 233 4.68 41.63 3.87
CA ASP A 233 5.59 40.87 4.75
C ASP A 233 5.83 39.42 4.28
N ALA A 234 4.88 38.84 3.53
CA ALA A 234 4.99 37.46 3.05
C ALA A 234 5.96 37.30 1.86
N THR A 235 6.09 38.33 1.02
CA THR A 235 6.97 38.30 -0.17
C THR A 235 8.45 38.54 0.18
N GLN A 236 8.73 39.36 1.20
CA GLN A 236 10.10 39.62 1.66
C GLN A 236 10.71 38.44 2.44
N ALA A 237 9.88 37.65 3.14
CA ALA A 237 10.32 36.42 3.80
C ALA A 237 10.67 35.29 2.81
N ILE A 238 10.04 35.26 1.64
CA ILE A 238 10.29 34.27 0.59
C ILE A 238 11.55 34.61 -0.22
N GLU A 239 11.79 35.89 -0.53
CA GLU A 239 13.01 36.32 -1.23
C GLU A 239 14.29 36.15 -0.38
N ASN A 240 14.20 36.35 0.94
CA ASN A 240 15.34 36.14 1.84
C ASN A 240 15.68 34.65 2.01
N ARG A 241 14.68 33.76 1.92
CA ARG A 241 14.88 32.30 1.98
C ARG A 241 15.46 31.73 0.68
N ALA A 242 15.14 32.34 -0.47
CA ALA A 242 15.69 31.98 -1.77
C ALA A 242 17.15 32.47 -1.97
N LYS A 243 17.59 33.50 -1.24
CA LYS A 243 18.98 34.01 -1.29
C LYS A 243 19.94 33.26 -0.36
N GLN A 244 19.45 32.67 0.74
CA GLN A 244 20.28 31.82 1.62
C GLN A 244 20.57 30.42 1.05
N SER A 245 19.86 29.98 0.01
CA SER A 245 20.12 28.67 -0.62
C SER A 245 21.18 28.70 -1.74
N LYS A 246 21.84 29.85 -1.98
CA LYS A 246 22.75 30.06 -3.14
C LYS A 246 24.17 30.53 -2.77
N SER A 247 24.61 30.44 -1.52
CA SER A 247 25.92 31.00 -1.11
C SER A 247 26.79 30.10 -0.21
N ASN A 248 26.59 28.79 -0.19
CA ASN A 248 27.52 27.88 0.49
C ASN A 248 28.01 26.81 -0.50
N ASP A 249 28.77 27.28 -1.49
CA ASP A 249 29.78 26.47 -2.19
C ASP A 249 31.13 27.17 -1.94
N ASP A 250 32.17 26.35 -1.69
CA ASP A 250 33.58 26.67 -1.41
C ASP A 250 33.95 27.18 0.00
N ASP A 251 34.35 26.27 0.90
CA ASP A 251 35.78 26.07 1.21
C ASP A 251 36.00 24.79 2.05
N SER A 252 37.15 24.15 1.82
CA SER A 252 37.54 22.83 2.35
C SER A 252 38.15 22.87 3.77
N SER A 253 37.87 21.87 4.61
CA SER A 253 38.87 21.24 5.50
C SER A 253 38.35 19.94 6.13
N GLU A 254 39.25 18.96 6.18
CA GLU A 254 39.18 17.64 6.81
C GLU A 254 38.68 17.68 8.27
N ASP A 255 37.75 16.78 8.66
CA ASP A 255 37.91 15.89 9.84
C ASP A 255 36.64 15.04 10.16
N SER A 256 36.93 13.77 10.49
CA SER A 256 36.16 12.78 11.27
C SER A 256 34.84 12.17 10.76
N GLU A 257 34.91 10.86 10.50
CA GLU A 257 33.84 9.89 10.24
C GLU A 257 33.05 9.48 11.52
N GLU A 258 32.37 10.40 12.20
CA GLU A 258 31.48 10.05 13.33
C GLU A 258 30.26 10.99 13.39
N ASP A 259 29.29 10.94 12.44
CA ASP A 259 28.05 11.72 12.64
C ASP A 259 26.79 11.33 11.81
N SER A 260 26.68 10.11 11.27
CA SER A 260 25.42 9.69 10.62
C SER A 260 24.35 9.20 11.61
N ASP A 261 24.75 8.60 12.75
CA ASP A 261 23.82 8.02 13.73
C ASP A 261 23.06 9.07 14.56
N SER A 262 23.60 10.29 14.67
CA SER A 262 23.10 11.33 15.58
C SER A 262 21.81 12.04 15.11
N LYS A 263 21.40 11.87 13.84
CA LYS A 263 20.25 12.62 13.28
C LYS A 263 18.90 11.92 13.44
N GLN A 264 18.86 10.60 13.62
CA GLN A 264 17.61 9.82 13.67
C GLN A 264 17.14 9.52 15.10
N LEU A 265 18.02 9.66 16.10
CA LEU A 265 17.76 9.33 17.49
C LEU A 265 17.63 10.62 18.33
N GLY A 266 16.68 10.63 19.27
CA GLY A 266 16.54 11.69 20.27
C GLY A 266 17.70 11.69 21.26
N THR A 267 17.95 12.84 21.88
CA THR A 267 19.10 13.01 22.80
C THR A 267 18.76 12.70 24.26
N LYS A 268 17.49 12.80 24.66
CA LYS A 268 17.01 12.57 26.02
C LYS A 268 16.64 11.10 26.24
N VAL A 269 17.04 10.56 27.38
CA VAL A 269 16.52 9.28 27.89
C VAL A 269 15.17 9.53 28.53
N LEU A 270 14.12 8.87 28.03
CA LEU A 270 12.76 9.08 28.51
C LEU A 270 12.52 8.41 29.87
N THR A 271 11.91 9.14 30.79
CA THR A 271 11.54 8.67 32.14
C THR A 271 10.06 8.27 32.23
N VAL A 272 9.65 7.71 33.38
CA VAL A 272 8.23 7.38 33.64
C VAL A 272 7.38 8.65 33.68
N GLU A 273 7.92 9.72 34.25
CA GLU A 273 7.32 11.05 34.30
C GLU A 273 7.12 11.60 32.89
N ASP A 274 8.11 11.47 32.02
CA ASP A 274 8.01 11.89 30.61
C ASP A 274 6.90 11.16 29.89
N LEU A 275 6.88 9.82 29.97
CA LEU A 275 5.88 9.00 29.31
C LEU A 275 4.47 9.29 29.84
N SER A 276 4.33 9.58 31.14
CA SER A 276 3.04 9.91 31.77
C SER A 276 2.53 11.28 31.33
N ALA A 277 3.41 12.29 31.27
CA ALA A 277 3.08 13.63 30.80
C ALA A 277 2.72 13.62 29.31
N ILE A 278 3.52 12.92 28.48
CA ILE A 278 3.24 12.70 27.05
C ILE A 278 1.86 12.04 26.88
N THR A 279 1.60 10.94 27.60
CA THR A 279 0.32 10.21 27.48
C THR A 279 -0.87 11.11 27.76
N ARG A 280 -0.78 11.90 28.83
CA ARG A 280 -1.84 12.84 29.23
C ARG A 280 -2.05 13.93 28.18
N TRP A 281 -0.97 14.58 27.75
CA TRP A 281 -1.04 15.65 26.76
C TRP A 281 -1.62 15.16 25.44
N VAL A 282 -1.19 14.00 24.93
CA VAL A 282 -1.78 13.40 23.72
C VAL A 282 -3.26 13.09 23.93
N ALA A 283 -3.68 12.60 25.09
CA ALA A 283 -5.09 12.35 25.37
C ALA A 283 -5.93 13.65 25.32
N GLU A 284 -5.43 14.75 25.88
CA GLU A 284 -6.08 16.06 25.87
C GLU A 284 -6.14 16.66 24.45
N GLU A 285 -5.05 16.55 23.69
CA GLU A 285 -4.90 17.07 22.33
C GLU A 285 -5.78 16.32 21.32
N LEU A 286 -5.84 15.00 21.43
CA LEU A 286 -6.80 14.18 20.66
C LEU A 286 -8.23 14.33 21.18
N GLY A 287 -8.39 14.85 22.39
CA GLY A 287 -9.67 15.11 23.01
C GLY A 287 -10.43 13.89 23.51
N VAL A 288 -9.67 12.90 23.95
CA VAL A 288 -10.16 11.59 24.37
C VAL A 288 -9.93 11.30 25.86
N ASP A 289 -9.40 12.28 26.60
CA ASP A 289 -9.05 12.19 28.01
C ASP A 289 -10.24 11.77 28.89
N ASP A 290 -11.40 12.38 28.68
CA ASP A 290 -12.61 12.07 29.45
C ASP A 290 -13.31 10.79 28.98
N ILE A 291 -13.27 10.48 27.69
CA ILE A 291 -14.03 9.36 27.11
C ILE A 291 -13.28 8.01 27.18
N LEU A 292 -11.97 8.00 26.93
CA LEU A 292 -11.17 6.78 26.95
C LEU A 292 -10.50 6.55 28.30
N THR A 293 -10.29 7.61 29.09
CA THR A 293 -9.48 7.61 30.32
C THR A 293 -8.16 6.82 30.18
N PRO A 294 -7.33 7.12 29.17
CA PRO A 294 -6.23 6.25 28.77
C PRO A 294 -4.95 6.59 29.56
N THR A 295 -4.84 6.05 30.78
CA THR A 295 -3.72 6.38 31.71
C THR A 295 -2.61 5.33 31.78
N GLN A 296 -2.86 4.13 31.28
CA GLN A 296 -1.90 3.03 31.37
C GLN A 296 -0.81 3.16 30.30
N ILE A 297 0.41 2.76 30.66
CA ILE A 297 1.56 2.67 29.77
C ILE A 297 2.11 1.25 29.85
N TRP A 298 2.29 0.61 28.69
CA TRP A 298 2.89 -0.71 28.59
C TRP A 298 4.16 -0.66 27.76
N VAL A 299 5.15 -1.48 28.11
CA VAL A 299 6.43 -1.56 27.39
C VAL A 299 6.66 -2.99 26.94
N LYS A 300 6.88 -3.15 25.64
CA LYS A 300 7.28 -4.40 25.01
C LYS A 300 8.80 -4.40 24.81
N SER A 301 9.47 -5.44 25.29
CA SER A 301 10.93 -5.57 25.21
C SER A 301 11.32 -6.67 24.21
N GLN A 302 12.06 -6.31 23.17
CA GLN A 302 12.52 -7.23 22.14
C GLN A 302 14.03 -7.10 21.90
N GLN A 303 14.65 -8.19 21.47
CA GLN A 303 16.03 -8.18 21.01
C GLN A 303 16.03 -8.29 19.49
N VAL A 304 16.80 -7.43 18.84
CA VAL A 304 16.92 -7.40 17.38
C VAL A 304 18.38 -7.50 16.96
N PRO A 305 18.69 -8.14 15.82
CA PRO A 305 20.04 -8.13 15.30
C PRO A 305 20.54 -6.70 15.11
N VAL A 306 21.81 -6.43 15.44
CA VAL A 306 22.44 -5.10 15.27
C VAL A 306 22.24 -4.56 13.85
N ALA A 307 22.36 -5.42 12.84
CA ALA A 307 22.17 -5.05 11.43
C ALA A 307 20.74 -4.55 11.09
N ASN A 308 19.77 -4.75 11.97
CA ASN A 308 18.37 -4.33 11.81
C ASN A 308 17.94 -3.36 12.93
N ALA A 309 18.88 -2.79 13.70
CA ALA A 309 18.54 -1.87 14.79
C ALA A 309 17.70 -0.68 14.28
N ASP A 310 18.09 -0.14 13.12
CA ASP A 310 17.47 1.02 12.48
C ASP A 310 16.31 0.68 11.52
N ASP A 311 15.96 -0.61 11.36
CA ASP A 311 14.80 -1.03 10.56
C ASP A 311 13.51 -0.88 11.39
N ILE A 312 12.92 0.33 11.34
CA ILE A 312 11.81 0.75 12.21
C ILE A 312 10.62 1.23 11.37
N SER A 313 9.44 0.66 11.62
CA SER A 313 8.15 1.20 11.15
C SER A 313 7.10 1.07 12.25
N SER A 314 6.70 2.19 12.85
CA SER A 314 5.74 2.21 13.97
C SER A 314 4.29 2.40 13.54
N ASP A 315 4.03 3.00 12.39
CA ASP A 315 2.66 3.29 11.91
C ASP A 315 1.83 2.01 11.72
N GLU A 316 2.47 0.92 11.31
CA GLU A 316 1.83 -0.39 11.12
C GLU A 316 1.38 -1.07 12.43
N ILE A 317 1.78 -0.54 13.59
CA ILE A 317 1.56 -1.20 14.88
C ILE A 317 0.18 -0.87 15.47
N ILE A 318 -0.28 0.38 15.34
CA ILE A 318 -1.54 0.84 15.96
C ILE A 318 -2.57 1.39 14.96
N ASN A 319 -2.14 1.81 13.75
CA ASN A 319 -3.02 2.36 12.74
C ASN A 319 -3.35 1.35 11.63
N SER A 320 -4.42 1.62 10.89
CA SER A 320 -4.72 0.86 9.68
C SER A 320 -3.70 1.16 8.58
N PHE A 321 -3.17 0.11 7.97
CA PHE A 321 -2.31 0.19 6.78
C PHE A 321 -3.04 0.80 5.57
N TYR A 322 -4.38 0.71 5.52
CA TYR A 322 -5.17 1.10 4.35
C TYR A 322 -5.63 2.55 4.38
N ALA A 323 -5.75 3.17 5.56
CA ALA A 323 -6.46 4.45 5.69
C ALA A 323 -5.85 5.57 4.83
N LYS A 324 -4.52 5.69 4.82
CA LYS A 324 -3.79 6.67 4.02
C LYS A 324 -3.92 6.45 2.52
N ASP A 325 -3.87 5.18 2.09
CA ASP A 325 -4.07 4.82 0.69
C ASP A 325 -5.50 5.09 0.24
N LEU A 326 -6.49 4.78 1.08
CA LEU A 326 -7.90 5.08 0.82
C LEU A 326 -8.14 6.60 0.72
N GLU A 327 -7.52 7.40 1.58
CA GLU A 327 -7.57 8.86 1.50
C GLU A 327 -7.02 9.38 0.17
N LYS A 328 -5.83 8.88 -0.23
CA LYS A 328 -5.24 9.22 -1.52
C LYS A 328 -6.18 8.86 -2.68
N VAL A 329 -6.76 7.66 -2.67
CA VAL A 329 -7.69 7.20 -3.70
C VAL A 329 -8.96 8.06 -3.73
N ALA A 330 -9.52 8.43 -2.58
CA ALA A 330 -10.67 9.31 -2.49
C ALA A 330 -10.38 10.69 -3.09
N ASN A 331 -9.21 11.26 -2.80
CA ASN A 331 -8.80 12.57 -3.33
C ASN A 331 -8.62 12.54 -4.85
N GLU A 332 -8.03 11.49 -5.41
CA GLU A 332 -7.91 11.32 -6.87
C GLU A 332 -9.27 11.12 -7.55
N LEU A 333 -10.21 10.41 -6.90
CA LEU A 333 -11.59 10.28 -7.36
C LEU A 333 -12.35 11.61 -7.35
N ALA A 334 -12.15 12.42 -6.31
CA ALA A 334 -12.73 13.75 -6.20
C ALA A 334 -12.15 14.71 -7.25
N ALA A 335 -10.85 14.58 -7.55
CA ALA A 335 -10.17 15.34 -8.59
C ALA A 335 -10.52 14.90 -10.03
N GLY A 336 -11.21 13.77 -10.20
CA GLY A 336 -11.55 13.21 -11.51
C GLY A 336 -10.38 12.50 -12.21
N ASN A 337 -9.33 12.14 -11.47
CA ASN A 337 -8.12 11.49 -11.99
C ASN A 337 -8.18 9.95 -11.92
N ALA A 338 -9.32 9.38 -11.55
CA ALA A 338 -9.47 7.94 -11.41
C ALA A 338 -9.37 7.21 -12.77
N GLY A 339 -8.58 6.14 -12.81
CA GLY A 339 -8.47 5.30 -13.99
C GLY A 339 -9.76 4.52 -14.30
N PRO A 340 -9.95 4.07 -15.56
CA PRO A 340 -11.18 3.40 -16.00
C PRO A 340 -11.57 2.17 -15.16
N ALA A 341 -10.59 1.41 -14.68
CA ALA A 341 -10.83 0.23 -13.85
C ALA A 341 -11.51 0.56 -12.52
N LEU A 342 -10.98 1.56 -11.80
CA LEU A 342 -11.53 2.00 -10.52
C LEU A 342 -12.90 2.68 -10.70
N ALA A 343 -13.03 3.50 -11.74
CA ALA A 343 -14.30 4.13 -12.08
C ALA A 343 -15.39 3.09 -12.41
N ALA A 344 -15.05 2.02 -13.14
CA ALA A 344 -15.96 0.93 -13.44
C ALA A 344 -16.31 0.10 -12.19
N TYR A 345 -15.35 -0.12 -11.29
CA TYR A 345 -15.57 -0.86 -10.04
C TYR A 345 -16.49 -0.12 -9.06
N LEU A 346 -16.30 1.20 -8.90
CA LEU A 346 -17.10 2.05 -8.00
C LEU A 346 -18.37 2.61 -8.65
N ARG A 347 -18.73 2.10 -9.84
CA ARG A 347 -19.88 2.59 -10.59
C ARG A 347 -21.18 2.32 -9.82
N SER A 348 -22.01 3.34 -9.65
CA SER A 348 -23.31 3.24 -8.98
C SER A 348 -24.23 2.27 -9.72
N GLU A 349 -24.96 1.44 -8.98
CA GLU A 349 -25.89 0.45 -9.53
C GLU A 349 -26.95 1.09 -10.43
N ALA A 350 -27.43 2.28 -10.06
CA ALA A 350 -28.43 3.04 -10.82
C ALA A 350 -27.93 3.48 -12.21
N SER A 351 -26.61 3.53 -12.42
CA SER A 351 -25.99 3.88 -13.72
C SER A 351 -25.70 2.66 -14.59
N ILE A 352 -25.96 1.45 -14.09
CA ILE A 352 -25.77 0.22 -14.85
C ILE A 352 -27.01 0.02 -15.73
N ASP A 353 -26.79 -0.02 -17.04
CA ASP A 353 -27.80 -0.47 -17.99
C ASP A 353 -27.94 -2.01 -17.89
N PRO A 354 -29.05 -2.55 -17.35
CA PRO A 354 -29.27 -3.98 -17.28
C PRO A 354 -29.48 -4.62 -18.66
N ASP A 355 -29.99 -3.86 -19.63
CA ASP A 355 -30.27 -4.36 -20.98
C ASP A 355 -28.98 -4.54 -21.80
N ALA A 356 -27.91 -3.84 -21.42
CA ALA A 356 -26.55 -4.06 -21.95
C ALA A 356 -25.92 -5.39 -21.46
N ARG A 357 -26.50 -6.08 -20.47
CA ARG A 357 -25.98 -7.37 -19.99
C ARG A 357 -26.41 -8.52 -20.90
N ILE A 358 -25.44 -9.32 -21.33
CA ILE A 358 -25.67 -10.48 -22.19
C ILE A 358 -25.73 -11.75 -21.33
N ASP A 359 -26.88 -12.41 -21.27
CA ASP A 359 -26.98 -13.77 -20.70
C ASP A 359 -26.54 -14.80 -21.75
N LEU A 360 -25.30 -15.29 -21.61
CA LEU A 360 -24.69 -16.27 -22.50
C LEU A 360 -25.47 -17.60 -22.58
N ARG A 361 -26.34 -17.92 -21.61
CA ARG A 361 -27.21 -19.10 -21.70
C ARG A 361 -28.36 -18.90 -22.68
N ARG A 362 -28.80 -17.65 -22.86
CA ARG A 362 -29.85 -17.27 -23.83
C ARG A 362 -29.25 -16.92 -25.19
N ARG A 363 -27.98 -16.51 -25.21
CA ARG A 363 -27.23 -16.12 -26.42
C ARG A 363 -25.89 -16.87 -26.53
N PRO A 364 -25.90 -18.20 -26.73
CA PRO A 364 -24.68 -18.99 -26.82
C PRO A 364 -23.79 -18.61 -28.00
N GLU A 365 -24.34 -18.00 -29.05
CA GLU A 365 -23.61 -17.48 -30.20
C GLU A 365 -22.56 -16.44 -29.81
N GLU A 366 -22.83 -15.58 -28.81
CA GLU A 366 -21.86 -14.58 -28.32
C GLU A 366 -20.65 -15.25 -27.67
N MET A 367 -20.87 -16.35 -26.96
CA MET A 367 -19.81 -17.17 -26.39
C MET A 367 -18.97 -17.84 -27.47
N LEU A 368 -19.63 -18.41 -28.49
CA LEU A 368 -18.96 -19.11 -29.60
C LEU A 368 -18.11 -18.15 -30.46
N ARG A 369 -18.60 -16.94 -30.74
CA ARG A 369 -17.81 -15.91 -31.46
C ARG A 369 -16.49 -15.59 -30.77
N SER A 370 -16.52 -15.49 -29.43
CA SER A 370 -15.33 -15.23 -28.62
C SER A 370 -14.39 -16.44 -28.53
N LEU A 371 -14.78 -17.61 -29.02
CA LEU A 371 -14.01 -18.87 -29.01
C LEU A 371 -13.54 -19.27 -30.40
N THR A 372 -13.72 -18.40 -31.40
CA THR A 372 -13.22 -18.67 -32.75
C THR A 372 -11.69 -18.79 -32.75
N PRO A 373 -11.10 -19.56 -33.69
CA PRO A 373 -9.65 -19.70 -33.79
C PRO A 373 -8.90 -18.37 -33.83
N ARG A 374 -9.42 -17.35 -34.53
CA ARG A 374 -8.82 -16.00 -34.56
C ARG A 374 -8.84 -15.27 -33.20
N SER A 375 -9.78 -15.61 -32.32
CA SER A 375 -9.87 -15.00 -30.98
C SER A 375 -8.91 -15.63 -29.96
N THR A 376 -8.26 -16.74 -30.29
CA THR A 376 -7.35 -17.44 -29.39
C THR A 376 -5.99 -16.74 -29.39
N PRO A 377 -5.41 -16.44 -28.21
CA PRO A 377 -4.10 -15.80 -28.18
C PRO A 377 -3.01 -16.70 -28.77
N PRO A 378 -1.97 -16.10 -29.39
CA PRO A 378 -0.87 -16.88 -29.97
C PRO A 378 -0.01 -17.57 -28.91
N GLY A 379 -0.01 -17.05 -27.67
CA GLY A 379 0.66 -17.67 -26.53
C GLY A 379 -0.26 -18.58 -25.75
N ARG A 380 0.20 -19.81 -25.48
CA ARG A 380 -0.43 -20.78 -24.59
C ARG A 380 0.62 -21.33 -23.64
N TRP A 381 0.26 -21.58 -22.38
CA TRP A 381 1.18 -22.19 -21.44
C TRP A 381 1.58 -23.60 -21.92
N PRO A 382 2.85 -24.03 -21.77
CA PRO A 382 3.35 -25.31 -22.27
C PRO A 382 2.83 -26.51 -21.44
N THR A 383 1.51 -26.64 -21.35
CA THR A 383 0.78 -27.77 -20.80
C THR A 383 0.60 -28.84 -21.87
N HIS A 384 0.29 -30.07 -21.47
CA HIS A 384 0.11 -31.18 -22.41
C HIS A 384 -0.87 -30.78 -23.54
N PRO A 385 -0.48 -30.95 -24.82
CA PRO A 385 -1.27 -30.48 -25.96
C PRO A 385 -2.73 -30.98 -26.00
N LYS A 386 -3.02 -32.15 -25.42
CA LYS A 386 -4.37 -32.76 -25.35
C LYS A 386 -5.25 -32.23 -24.21
N HIS A 387 -4.71 -31.37 -23.35
CA HIS A 387 -5.42 -30.78 -22.20
C HIS A 387 -5.62 -29.27 -22.41
N PRO A 388 -6.49 -28.83 -23.34
CA PRO A 388 -6.81 -27.42 -23.50
C PRO A 388 -7.60 -26.90 -22.30
N LEU A 389 -7.70 -25.57 -22.18
CA LEU A 389 -8.64 -24.94 -21.26
C LEU A 389 -10.06 -25.43 -21.52
N THR A 390 -10.86 -25.51 -20.44
CA THR A 390 -12.30 -25.70 -20.59
C THR A 390 -12.92 -24.52 -21.33
N LEU A 391 -14.09 -24.73 -21.93
CA LEU A 391 -14.80 -23.71 -22.71
C LEU A 391 -14.93 -22.36 -21.98
N SER A 392 -15.35 -22.40 -20.70
CA SER A 392 -15.52 -21.18 -19.89
C SER A 392 -14.20 -20.46 -19.57
N GLN A 393 -13.11 -21.21 -19.37
CA GLN A 393 -11.79 -20.65 -19.11
C GLN A 393 -11.23 -20.00 -20.38
N GLN A 394 -11.32 -20.68 -21.53
CA GLN A 394 -10.86 -20.13 -22.81
C GLN A 394 -11.66 -18.88 -23.18
N PHE A 395 -12.98 -18.89 -22.95
CA PHE A 395 -13.83 -17.73 -23.16
C PHE A 395 -13.35 -16.55 -22.32
N ALA A 396 -13.05 -16.76 -21.03
CA ALA A 396 -12.53 -15.71 -20.16
C ALA A 396 -11.16 -15.18 -20.64
N VAL A 397 -10.21 -16.04 -21.01
CA VAL A 397 -8.90 -15.62 -21.53
C VAL A 397 -9.06 -14.77 -22.79
N ASN A 398 -9.86 -15.23 -23.75
CA ASN A 398 -10.08 -14.51 -25.01
C ASN A 398 -10.73 -13.14 -24.77
N ARG A 399 -11.76 -13.07 -23.91
CA ARG A 399 -12.43 -11.81 -23.56
C ARG A 399 -11.48 -10.83 -22.84
N ILE A 400 -10.71 -11.32 -21.86
CA ILE A 400 -9.73 -10.49 -21.14
C ILE A 400 -8.73 -9.87 -22.11
N LEU A 401 -8.15 -10.67 -23.01
CA LEU A 401 -7.15 -10.18 -23.94
C LEU A 401 -7.76 -9.27 -25.02
N MET A 402 -8.99 -9.55 -25.46
CA MET A 402 -9.69 -8.70 -26.41
C MET A 402 -10.06 -7.33 -25.82
N GLU A 403 -10.49 -7.28 -24.56
CA GLU A 403 -10.92 -6.05 -23.90
C GLU A 403 -9.77 -5.26 -23.27
N LEU A 404 -8.77 -5.95 -22.71
CA LEU A 404 -7.71 -5.35 -21.89
C LEU A 404 -6.29 -5.54 -22.46
N GLY A 405 -6.10 -6.40 -23.47
CA GLY A 405 -4.78 -6.74 -24.00
C GLY A 405 -4.20 -5.74 -25.01
N GLY A 406 -4.95 -4.71 -25.40
CA GLY A 406 -4.46 -3.65 -26.28
C GLY A 406 -3.54 -2.64 -25.54
N PRO A 407 -2.76 -1.82 -26.26
CA PRO A 407 -1.88 -0.80 -25.65
C PRO A 407 -2.61 0.19 -24.72
N ASP A 408 -3.85 0.52 -25.09
CA ASP A 408 -4.75 1.40 -24.34
C ASP A 408 -5.78 0.61 -23.52
N GLY A 409 -5.61 -0.71 -23.38
CA GLY A 409 -6.45 -1.56 -22.55
C GLY A 409 -6.40 -1.08 -21.10
N ARG A 410 -7.47 -0.43 -20.65
CA ARG A 410 -7.62 0.06 -19.27
C ARG A 410 -9.02 -0.30 -18.82
N GLY A 411 -9.15 -1.06 -17.75
CA GLY A 411 -10.46 -1.50 -17.29
C GLY A 411 -10.40 -2.64 -16.29
N ILE A 412 -11.55 -3.25 -16.04
CA ILE A 412 -11.71 -4.37 -15.13
C ILE A 412 -12.52 -5.46 -15.83
N TYR A 413 -12.07 -6.70 -15.67
CA TYR A 413 -12.81 -7.88 -16.13
C TYR A 413 -12.96 -8.85 -14.97
N ALA A 414 -14.19 -9.27 -14.70
CA ALA A 414 -14.51 -10.15 -13.58
C ALA A 414 -14.72 -11.59 -14.05
N VAL A 415 -13.99 -12.54 -13.43
CA VAL A 415 -14.18 -13.97 -13.66
C VAL A 415 -14.66 -14.63 -12.38
N ASN A 416 -15.91 -15.10 -12.40
CA ASN A 416 -16.47 -15.86 -11.30
C ASN A 416 -16.16 -17.35 -11.50
N GLY A 417 -15.39 -17.94 -10.59
CA GLY A 417 -15.07 -19.36 -10.60
C GLY A 417 -15.25 -20.00 -9.23
N PRO A 418 -16.14 -20.99 -9.06
CA PRO A 418 -16.21 -21.82 -7.85
C PRO A 418 -14.86 -22.47 -7.46
N PRO A 419 -14.71 -23.03 -6.24
CA PRO A 419 -13.54 -23.80 -5.87
C PRO A 419 -13.29 -24.97 -6.86
N GLY A 420 -12.04 -25.19 -7.25
CA GLY A 420 -11.67 -26.28 -8.16
C GLY A 420 -11.84 -25.99 -9.67
N THR A 421 -12.35 -24.83 -10.09
CA THR A 421 -12.57 -24.52 -11.52
C THR A 421 -11.33 -24.07 -12.30
N GLY A 422 -10.13 -24.43 -11.83
CA GLY A 422 -8.87 -24.18 -12.55
C GLY A 422 -8.52 -22.70 -12.81
N LYS A 423 -8.78 -21.80 -11.84
CA LYS A 423 -8.41 -20.37 -11.95
C LYS A 423 -6.91 -20.16 -12.21
N THR A 424 -6.05 -20.94 -11.57
CA THR A 424 -4.60 -20.92 -11.82
C THR A 424 -4.25 -21.39 -13.23
N THR A 425 -4.98 -22.36 -13.77
CA THR A 425 -4.79 -22.83 -15.16
C THR A 425 -5.12 -21.72 -16.16
N MET A 426 -6.19 -20.97 -15.95
CA MET A 426 -6.53 -19.79 -16.76
C MET A 426 -5.45 -18.70 -16.65
N LEU A 427 -4.94 -18.46 -15.43
CA LEU A 427 -3.87 -17.48 -15.19
C LEU A 427 -2.58 -17.83 -15.96
N ARG A 428 -2.22 -19.11 -16.03
CA ARG A 428 -1.06 -19.58 -16.80
C ARG A 428 -1.14 -19.18 -18.27
N ASP A 429 -2.30 -19.39 -18.91
CA ASP A 429 -2.46 -19.04 -20.32
C ASP A 429 -2.47 -17.51 -20.54
N LEU A 430 -2.99 -16.73 -19.60
CA LEU A 430 -2.83 -15.26 -19.61
C LEU A 430 -1.35 -14.86 -19.51
N ILE A 431 -0.58 -15.50 -18.62
CA ILE A 431 0.85 -15.23 -18.50
C ILE A 431 1.58 -15.53 -19.81
N ALA A 432 1.31 -16.69 -20.41
CA ALA A 432 1.92 -17.08 -21.69
C ALA A 432 1.57 -16.08 -22.81
N ALA A 433 0.32 -15.62 -22.87
CA ALA A 433 -0.11 -14.63 -23.85
C ALA A 433 0.66 -13.30 -23.68
N VAL A 434 0.80 -12.80 -22.45
CA VAL A 434 1.56 -11.56 -22.17
C VAL A 434 3.05 -11.72 -22.50
N VAL A 435 3.64 -12.87 -22.19
CA VAL A 435 5.04 -13.18 -22.55
C VAL A 435 5.24 -13.16 -24.07
N VAL A 436 4.34 -13.77 -24.84
CA VAL A 436 4.41 -13.78 -26.31
C VAL A 436 4.18 -12.38 -26.90
N GLN A 437 3.29 -11.58 -26.32
CA GLN A 437 3.11 -10.18 -26.73
C GLN A 437 4.40 -9.37 -26.53
N ARG A 438 5.07 -9.53 -25.38
CA ARG A 438 6.36 -8.87 -25.12
C ARG A 438 7.45 -9.37 -26.07
N ALA A 439 7.51 -10.67 -26.34
CA ALA A 439 8.44 -11.26 -27.29
C ALA A 439 8.24 -10.72 -28.71
N SER A 440 6.98 -10.45 -29.11
CA SER A 440 6.65 -9.83 -30.39
C SER A 440 7.27 -8.43 -30.52
N ARG A 441 7.21 -7.61 -29.46
CA ARG A 441 7.86 -6.29 -29.43
C ARG A 441 9.38 -6.39 -29.43
N LEU A 442 9.94 -7.34 -28.69
CA LEU A 442 11.38 -7.59 -28.71
C LEU A 442 11.87 -7.97 -30.11
N ALA A 443 11.12 -8.81 -30.82
CA ALA A 443 11.45 -9.27 -32.16
C ALA A 443 11.40 -8.16 -33.24
N GLU A 444 10.83 -6.99 -32.95
CA GLU A 444 10.86 -5.82 -33.82
C GLU A 444 12.19 -5.05 -33.74
N LEU A 445 12.99 -5.30 -32.70
CA LEU A 445 14.23 -4.55 -32.46
C LEU A 445 15.37 -5.00 -33.38
N PRO A 446 16.20 -4.07 -33.88
CA PRO A 446 17.34 -4.40 -34.73
C PRO A 446 18.44 -5.18 -33.98
N ASN A 447 18.55 -4.98 -32.67
CA ASN A 447 19.49 -5.68 -31.80
C ASN A 447 19.04 -5.57 -30.32
N PRO A 448 19.57 -6.41 -29.41
CA PRO A 448 19.20 -6.36 -27.99
C PRO A 448 19.47 -5.03 -27.29
N ARG A 449 20.48 -4.25 -27.73
CA ARG A 449 20.80 -2.96 -27.11
C ARG A 449 19.71 -1.91 -27.35
N ALA A 450 18.98 -2.01 -28.45
CA ALA A 450 17.85 -1.14 -28.76
C ALA A 450 16.66 -1.29 -27.80
N ALA A 451 16.67 -2.31 -26.91
CA ALA A 451 15.66 -2.46 -25.86
C ALA A 451 15.78 -1.38 -24.75
N PHE A 452 16.90 -0.65 -24.70
CA PHE A 452 17.20 0.32 -23.66
C PHE A 452 17.19 1.74 -24.22
N GLN A 453 16.80 2.70 -23.39
CA GLN A 453 16.91 4.12 -23.72
C GLN A 453 18.39 4.54 -23.85
N PRO A 454 18.68 5.69 -24.48
CA PRO A 454 20.04 6.23 -24.53
C PRO A 454 20.60 6.48 -23.12
N ASP A 455 21.93 6.43 -22.97
CA ASP A 455 22.59 6.63 -21.67
C ASP A 455 22.33 8.04 -21.07
N SER A 456 21.89 9.01 -21.88
CA SER A 456 21.43 10.33 -21.41
C SER A 456 20.15 10.28 -20.57
N ALA A 457 19.34 9.22 -20.71
CA ALA A 457 18.15 8.96 -19.91
C ALA A 457 18.43 8.06 -18.69
N ALA A 458 19.70 7.76 -18.41
CA ALA A 458 20.07 6.92 -17.28
C ALA A 458 19.66 7.56 -15.95
N LEU A 459 18.94 6.78 -15.14
CA LEU A 459 18.58 7.15 -13.78
C LEU A 459 19.80 6.98 -12.89
N ARG A 460 20.20 8.04 -12.18
CA ARG A 460 21.33 8.04 -11.25
C ARG A 460 20.89 8.45 -9.87
N TRP A 461 21.26 7.67 -8.87
CA TRP A 461 20.98 8.00 -7.48
C TRP A 461 22.09 7.50 -6.56
N THR A 462 22.37 8.26 -5.51
CA THR A 462 23.26 7.84 -4.42
C THR A 462 22.45 6.96 -3.47
N CYS A 463 22.97 5.79 -3.13
CA CYS A 463 22.33 4.94 -2.13
C CYS A 463 22.26 5.65 -0.77
N ALA A 464 21.15 5.50 -0.04
CA ALA A 464 21.06 6.01 1.33
C ALA A 464 22.14 5.36 2.24
N ASP A 465 22.50 4.12 1.94
CA ASP A 465 23.42 3.30 2.75
C ASP A 465 24.92 3.51 2.40
N GLY A 466 25.28 4.53 1.60
CA GLY A 466 26.69 4.85 1.34
C GLY A 466 26.98 5.66 0.06
N PRO A 467 28.26 6.02 -0.21
CA PRO A 467 28.66 6.95 -1.27
C PRO A 467 28.53 6.38 -2.71
N TRP A 468 27.96 5.19 -2.84
CA TRP A 468 27.85 4.50 -4.12
C TRP A 468 26.73 5.12 -4.97
N THR A 469 27.11 5.67 -6.13
CA THR A 469 26.13 6.07 -7.14
C THR A 469 25.71 4.84 -7.96
N ARG A 470 24.41 4.56 -7.99
CA ARG A 470 23.81 3.56 -8.87
C ARG A 470 23.37 4.23 -10.16
N THR A 471 23.58 3.54 -11.28
CA THR A 471 23.10 3.96 -12.60
C THR A 471 22.24 2.85 -13.20
N LEU A 472 21.05 3.20 -13.67
CA LEU A 472 20.15 2.29 -14.37
C LEU A 472 19.71 2.94 -15.68
N VAL A 473 19.93 2.25 -16.80
CA VAL A 473 19.38 2.67 -18.10
C VAL A 473 17.99 2.05 -18.25
N PRO A 474 16.92 2.86 -18.35
CA PRO A 474 15.56 2.34 -18.48
C PRO A 474 15.35 1.55 -19.79
N LEU A 475 14.35 0.66 -19.79
CA LEU A 475 13.83 0.07 -21.03
C LEU A 475 13.10 1.13 -21.86
N ILE A 476 12.99 0.89 -23.17
CA ILE A 476 12.08 1.67 -24.02
C ILE A 476 10.62 1.45 -23.60
N PRO A 477 9.74 2.45 -23.71
CA PRO A 477 8.33 2.33 -23.30
C PRO A 477 7.59 1.15 -23.93
N GLU A 478 7.93 0.79 -25.17
CA GLU A 478 7.34 -0.32 -25.94
C GLU A 478 7.58 -1.70 -25.33
N LEU A 479 8.52 -1.81 -24.38
CA LEU A 479 8.81 -3.04 -23.63
C LEU A 479 8.29 -3.01 -22.19
N THR A 480 7.56 -1.95 -21.81
CA THR A 480 6.89 -1.80 -20.51
C THR A 480 5.39 -2.05 -20.65
N GLY A 481 4.69 -2.36 -19.56
CA GLY A 481 3.26 -2.66 -19.56
C GLY A 481 2.92 -4.15 -19.69
N PHE A 482 3.93 -5.03 -19.70
CA PHE A 482 3.78 -6.48 -19.69
C PHE A 482 3.95 -7.10 -18.29
N GLU A 483 4.18 -6.25 -17.29
CA GLU A 483 4.32 -6.67 -15.90
C GLU A 483 2.97 -7.13 -15.36
N MET A 484 2.97 -8.24 -14.62
CA MET A 484 1.78 -8.75 -13.94
C MET A 484 1.95 -8.64 -12.43
N VAL A 485 1.00 -7.98 -11.79
CA VAL A 485 0.90 -7.93 -10.32
C VAL A 485 -0.26 -8.81 -9.90
N VAL A 486 0.05 -9.87 -9.14
CA VAL A 486 -0.96 -10.76 -8.55
C VAL A 486 -1.11 -10.39 -7.08
N ALA A 487 -2.32 -9.98 -6.69
CA ALA A 487 -2.67 -9.64 -5.32
C ALA A 487 -3.80 -10.54 -4.80
N SER A 488 -3.77 -10.84 -3.51
CA SER A 488 -4.84 -11.54 -2.80
C SER A 488 -4.82 -11.14 -1.32
N SER A 489 -5.98 -11.10 -0.68
CA SER A 489 -6.10 -10.94 0.77
C SER A 489 -5.66 -12.17 1.55
N ASN A 490 -5.42 -13.30 0.86
CA ASN A 490 -4.89 -14.51 1.44
C ASN A 490 -3.44 -14.75 0.98
N ASN A 491 -2.48 -14.51 1.89
CA ASN A 491 -1.06 -14.74 1.64
C ASN A 491 -0.75 -16.16 1.14
N GLY A 492 -1.46 -17.18 1.63
CA GLY A 492 -1.29 -18.56 1.17
C GLY A 492 -1.70 -18.76 -0.29
N ALA A 493 -2.71 -18.03 -0.78
CA ALA A 493 -3.11 -18.09 -2.18
C ALA A 493 -2.05 -17.46 -3.11
N VAL A 494 -1.49 -16.31 -2.73
CA VAL A 494 -0.37 -15.68 -3.46
C VAL A 494 0.85 -16.61 -3.44
N GLU A 495 1.12 -17.20 -2.29
CA GLU A 495 2.23 -18.13 -2.10
C GLU A 495 2.11 -19.35 -3.02
N ASN A 496 0.93 -19.96 -3.09
CA ASN A 496 0.67 -21.09 -3.96
C ASN A 496 0.88 -20.72 -5.43
N ILE A 497 0.32 -19.60 -5.92
CA ILE A 497 0.51 -19.16 -7.31
C ILE A 497 2.01 -18.94 -7.60
N THR A 498 2.72 -18.28 -6.67
CA THR A 498 4.15 -17.95 -6.85
C THR A 498 5.04 -19.20 -6.91
N MET A 499 4.65 -20.30 -6.25
CA MET A 499 5.40 -21.56 -6.29
C MET A 499 4.94 -22.48 -7.43
N GLU A 500 3.63 -22.49 -7.73
CA GLU A 500 3.03 -23.41 -8.69
C GLU A 500 3.28 -22.98 -10.14
N VAL A 501 3.40 -21.68 -10.42
CA VAL A 501 3.63 -21.19 -11.79
C VAL A 501 5.05 -21.50 -12.28
N PRO A 502 6.14 -21.25 -11.52
CA PRO A 502 7.51 -21.56 -11.95
C PRO A 502 7.86 -23.05 -12.02
N SER A 503 7.09 -23.92 -11.36
CA SER A 503 7.45 -25.33 -11.17
C SER A 503 7.52 -26.10 -12.50
N VAL A 504 8.47 -27.04 -12.60
CA VAL A 504 8.51 -28.00 -13.74
C VAL A 504 7.21 -28.80 -13.87
N LYS A 505 6.48 -29.00 -12.77
CA LYS A 505 5.17 -29.71 -12.76
C LYS A 505 4.06 -28.91 -13.44
N ALA A 506 4.27 -27.62 -13.67
CA ALA A 506 3.31 -26.76 -14.34
C ALA A 506 3.40 -26.85 -15.87
N ILE A 507 4.43 -27.51 -16.39
CA ILE A 507 4.66 -27.71 -17.82
C ILE A 507 4.64 -29.20 -18.15
N ASP A 508 4.43 -29.53 -19.41
CA ASP A 508 4.54 -30.88 -19.92
C ASP A 508 5.92 -31.08 -20.55
N ALA A 509 6.91 -31.42 -19.72
CA ALA A 509 8.31 -31.55 -20.14
C ALA A 509 8.53 -32.61 -21.23
N ASP A 510 7.63 -33.60 -21.35
CA ASP A 510 7.70 -34.62 -22.41
C ASP A 510 7.36 -34.02 -23.78
N SER A 511 6.36 -33.12 -23.86
CA SER A 511 6.03 -32.43 -25.12
C SER A 511 6.93 -31.23 -25.38
N PHE A 512 7.49 -30.62 -24.33
CA PHE A 512 8.31 -29.41 -24.41
C PHE A 512 9.64 -29.59 -23.65
N PRO A 513 10.53 -30.48 -24.11
CA PRO A 513 11.77 -30.80 -23.40
C PRO A 513 12.75 -29.62 -23.33
N ASP A 514 12.68 -28.71 -24.30
CA ASP A 514 13.56 -27.54 -24.41
C ASP A 514 12.97 -26.29 -23.71
N ALA A 515 11.84 -26.40 -23.00
CA ALA A 515 11.21 -25.27 -22.33
C ALA A 515 12.03 -24.80 -21.12
N ASP A 516 12.81 -23.75 -21.32
CA ASP A 516 13.62 -23.10 -20.29
C ASP A 516 13.43 -21.58 -20.29
N TYR A 517 13.28 -20.99 -19.10
CA TYR A 517 13.34 -19.55 -18.93
C TYR A 517 14.09 -19.17 -17.66
N PHE A 518 15.42 -19.27 -17.65
CA PHE A 518 16.24 -19.06 -16.45
C PHE A 518 15.86 -20.03 -15.31
N SER A 519 15.62 -21.30 -15.66
CA SER A 519 15.23 -22.36 -14.72
C SER A 519 16.19 -22.50 -13.53
N VAL A 520 17.49 -22.36 -13.78
CA VAL A 520 18.55 -22.57 -12.78
C VAL A 520 18.49 -21.52 -11.66
N PRO A 521 18.54 -20.20 -11.95
CA PRO A 521 18.28 -19.17 -10.94
C PRO A 521 16.89 -19.29 -10.29
N ALA A 522 15.86 -19.69 -11.04
CA ALA A 522 14.52 -19.88 -10.48
C ALA A 522 14.47 -21.01 -9.43
N THR A 523 15.13 -22.13 -9.72
CA THR A 523 15.26 -23.29 -8.82
C THR A 523 16.01 -22.93 -7.55
N LEU A 524 17.03 -22.05 -7.63
CA LEU A 524 17.71 -21.52 -6.44
C LEU A 524 16.77 -20.70 -5.55
N VAL A 525 15.90 -19.88 -6.15
CA VAL A 525 14.95 -19.05 -5.40
C VAL A 525 13.87 -19.89 -4.73
N SER A 526 13.24 -20.80 -5.47
CA SER A 526 12.13 -21.61 -4.98
C SER A 526 12.58 -22.73 -4.04
N GLY A 527 13.80 -23.26 -4.24
CA GLY A 527 14.28 -24.50 -3.60
C GLY A 527 13.73 -25.79 -4.23
N GLU A 528 12.93 -25.69 -5.28
CA GLU A 528 12.35 -26.81 -6.02
C GLU A 528 12.62 -26.67 -7.53
N PRO A 529 12.68 -27.77 -8.30
CA PRO A 529 12.87 -27.71 -9.74
C PRO A 529 11.84 -26.79 -10.43
N CYS A 530 12.34 -25.78 -11.15
CA CYS A 530 11.53 -24.80 -11.88
C CYS A 530 11.83 -24.85 -13.38
N SER A 531 10.82 -24.62 -14.23
CA SER A 531 10.99 -24.43 -15.67
C SER A 531 11.34 -22.98 -16.04
N GLY A 532 11.04 -22.01 -15.17
CA GLY A 532 11.47 -20.64 -15.42
C GLY A 532 11.24 -19.63 -14.30
N ALA A 533 11.96 -18.50 -14.38
CA ALA A 533 11.92 -17.38 -13.45
C ALA A 533 10.73 -16.44 -13.73
N ILE A 534 9.51 -16.98 -13.60
CA ILE A 534 8.27 -16.30 -14.00
C ILE A 534 7.58 -15.58 -12.82
N ALA A 535 7.82 -16.05 -11.58
CA ALA A 535 7.25 -15.45 -10.37
C ALA A 535 8.23 -15.52 -9.19
N ALA A 536 8.17 -14.54 -8.28
CA ALA A 536 8.98 -14.51 -7.06
C ALA A 536 8.25 -13.78 -5.91
N ARG A 537 8.56 -14.16 -4.66
CA ARG A 537 7.97 -13.54 -3.46
C ARG A 537 8.75 -12.29 -3.08
N LEU A 538 8.16 -11.11 -3.18
CA LEU A 538 8.86 -9.83 -2.91
C LEU A 538 8.18 -8.94 -1.85
N GLY A 539 7.06 -9.38 -1.27
CA GLY A 539 6.20 -8.56 -0.40
C GLY A 539 6.79 -8.10 0.95
N ARG A 540 8.01 -8.50 1.32
CA ARG A 540 8.69 -8.05 2.54
C ARG A 540 10.22 -8.00 2.36
N ARG A 541 10.91 -7.18 3.15
CA ARG A 541 12.36 -6.91 3.06
C ARG A 541 13.18 -8.19 3.05
N SER A 542 12.94 -9.11 3.98
CA SER A 542 13.64 -10.38 4.07
C SER A 542 13.50 -11.23 2.81
N ASN A 543 12.31 -11.28 2.20
CA ASN A 543 12.10 -12.00 0.94
C ASN A 543 12.85 -11.34 -0.22
N ARG A 544 12.87 -10.01 -0.31
CA ARG A 544 13.63 -9.28 -1.34
C ARG A 544 15.13 -9.52 -1.21
N SER A 545 15.65 -9.47 0.02
CA SER A 545 17.05 -9.77 0.31
C SER A 545 17.42 -11.22 -0.01
N ASP A 546 16.55 -12.17 0.32
CA ASP A 546 16.74 -13.59 0.00
C ASP A 546 16.71 -13.82 -1.52
N PHE A 547 15.76 -13.23 -2.23
CA PHE A 547 15.70 -13.26 -3.70
C PHE A 547 17.00 -12.76 -4.33
N ALA A 548 17.49 -11.58 -3.92
CA ALA A 548 18.75 -11.03 -4.44
C ALA A 548 19.95 -11.94 -4.13
N LYS A 549 20.02 -12.53 -2.94
CA LYS A 549 21.10 -13.47 -2.58
C LYS A 549 21.05 -14.74 -3.44
N ARG A 550 19.86 -15.31 -3.66
CA ARG A 550 19.71 -16.59 -4.38
C ARG A 550 19.72 -16.40 -5.89
N PHE A 551 18.78 -15.62 -6.41
CA PHE A 551 18.61 -15.40 -7.84
C PHE A 551 19.84 -14.76 -8.48
N TRP A 552 20.34 -13.67 -7.91
CA TRP A 552 21.44 -12.91 -8.51
C TRP A 552 22.80 -13.52 -8.15
N ARG A 553 23.09 -13.71 -6.86
CA ARG A 553 24.42 -14.15 -6.39
C ARG A 553 24.62 -15.67 -6.37
N GLY A 554 23.56 -16.47 -6.47
CA GLY A 554 23.67 -17.93 -6.42
C GLY A 554 23.85 -18.50 -5.02
N TYR A 555 23.49 -17.76 -3.96
CA TYR A 555 23.61 -18.25 -2.59
C TYR A 555 22.71 -19.48 -2.37
N ARG A 556 23.31 -20.58 -1.89
CA ARG A 556 22.58 -21.80 -1.55
C ARG A 556 22.25 -21.79 -0.06
N GLY A 557 20.96 -21.72 0.26
CA GLY A 557 20.48 -21.95 1.63
C GLY A 557 20.57 -23.43 2.00
N ARG A 558 20.46 -23.76 3.29
CA ARG A 558 20.46 -25.16 3.80
C ARG A 558 19.33 -26.04 3.25
N SER A 559 18.32 -25.46 2.60
CA SER A 559 17.11 -26.13 2.14
C SER A 559 17.13 -26.50 0.65
N VAL A 560 18.14 -26.11 -0.12
CA VAL A 560 18.21 -26.40 -1.57
C VAL A 560 19.04 -27.67 -1.77
N SER A 561 18.39 -28.77 -2.14
CA SER A 561 19.07 -30.03 -2.47
C SER A 561 19.76 -29.94 -3.84
N GLU A 562 20.88 -30.64 -4.00
CA GLU A 562 21.51 -30.76 -5.31
C GLU A 562 20.59 -31.49 -6.30
N PRO A 563 20.48 -30.98 -7.55
CA PRO A 563 19.78 -31.68 -8.61
C PRO A 563 20.37 -33.08 -8.83
N LYS A 564 19.50 -34.08 -9.01
CA LYS A 564 19.93 -35.47 -9.22
C LYS A 564 20.63 -35.69 -10.57
N ASP A 565 20.44 -34.77 -11.51
CA ASP A 565 21.03 -34.79 -12.85
C ASP A 565 22.43 -34.17 -12.90
N GLY A 566 22.95 -33.67 -11.76
CA GLY A 566 24.28 -33.06 -11.69
C GLY A 566 24.35 -31.61 -12.19
N THR A 567 23.21 -30.99 -12.50
CA THR A 567 23.16 -29.60 -12.97
C THR A 567 23.71 -28.64 -11.91
N GLU A 568 24.71 -27.83 -12.27
CA GLU A 568 25.26 -26.84 -11.35
C GLU A 568 24.26 -25.69 -11.15
N LEU A 569 23.73 -25.55 -9.93
CA LEU A 569 22.88 -24.42 -9.59
C LEU A 569 23.71 -23.15 -9.38
N VAL A 570 23.59 -22.20 -10.32
CA VAL A 570 24.30 -20.91 -10.34
C VAL A 570 23.34 -19.72 -10.41
N GLY A 571 23.73 -18.59 -9.81
CA GLY A 571 22.96 -17.35 -9.89
C GLY A 571 23.10 -16.65 -11.24
N LEU A 572 22.15 -15.80 -11.59
CA LEU A 572 22.11 -15.05 -12.85
C LEU A 572 23.39 -14.22 -13.08
N HIS A 573 24.00 -13.68 -12.02
CA HIS A 573 25.24 -12.93 -12.16
C HIS A 573 26.39 -13.76 -12.76
N ARG A 574 26.50 -15.03 -12.36
CA ARG A 574 27.52 -15.94 -12.90
C ARG A 574 27.21 -16.29 -14.35
N ILE A 575 25.95 -16.59 -14.67
CA ILE A 575 25.50 -16.85 -16.05
C ILE A 575 25.89 -15.68 -16.96
N LEU A 576 25.57 -14.44 -16.56
CA LEU A 576 25.92 -13.24 -17.33
C LEU A 576 27.43 -13.03 -17.42
N LYS A 577 28.18 -13.29 -16.35
CA LYS A 577 29.65 -13.16 -16.35
C LYS A 577 30.28 -14.16 -17.32
N ASP A 578 29.84 -15.41 -17.29
CA ASP A 578 30.32 -16.47 -18.17
C ASP A 578 30.03 -16.11 -19.64
N LEU A 579 28.85 -15.55 -19.94
CA LEU A 579 28.51 -15.04 -21.28
C LEU A 579 29.41 -13.88 -21.73
N VAL A 580 29.80 -12.96 -20.83
CA VAL A 580 30.74 -11.87 -21.16
C VAL A 580 32.15 -12.43 -21.38
N GLU A 581 32.60 -13.38 -20.57
CA GLU A 581 33.91 -14.02 -20.72
C GLU A 581 34.00 -14.85 -22.02
N GLN A 582 32.88 -15.39 -22.47
CA GLN A 582 32.74 -16.09 -23.75
C GLN A 582 32.46 -15.14 -24.92
N ALA A 583 32.31 -13.84 -24.69
CA ALA A 583 32.00 -12.86 -25.73
C ALA A 583 33.15 -12.77 -26.76
N GLY A 584 33.00 -13.50 -27.86
CA GLY A 584 34.04 -13.73 -28.87
C GLY A 584 34.01 -15.14 -29.44
N GLN A 585 33.39 -16.10 -28.74
CA GLN A 585 32.97 -17.38 -29.28
C GLN A 585 31.58 -17.23 -29.93
N PRO A 586 31.29 -17.92 -31.04
CA PRO A 586 29.95 -17.90 -31.61
C PRO A 586 28.96 -18.46 -30.58
N SER A 587 28.05 -17.62 -30.10
CA SER A 587 26.86 -18.08 -29.37
C SER A 587 26.16 -19.12 -30.24
N PRO A 588 25.64 -20.22 -29.67
CA PRO A 588 24.89 -21.21 -30.43
C PRO A 588 23.66 -20.61 -31.14
N THR A 589 23.15 -19.47 -30.67
CA THR A 589 22.04 -18.75 -31.31
C THR A 589 22.36 -17.26 -31.38
N SER A 590 22.35 -16.68 -32.59
CA SER A 590 22.45 -15.23 -32.77
C SER A 590 21.10 -14.55 -32.50
N TRP A 591 21.10 -13.23 -32.29
CA TRP A 591 19.85 -12.47 -32.16
C TRP A 591 18.95 -12.62 -33.39
N GLU A 592 19.55 -12.61 -34.59
CA GLU A 592 18.82 -12.76 -35.86
C GLU A 592 18.21 -14.16 -36.00
N ASP A 593 18.92 -15.20 -35.57
CA ASP A 593 18.39 -16.57 -35.56
C ASP A 593 17.22 -16.70 -34.60
N ALA A 594 17.35 -16.18 -33.37
CA ALA A 594 16.28 -16.21 -32.37
C ALA A 594 15.02 -15.46 -32.83
N VAL A 595 15.20 -14.28 -33.46
CA VAL A 595 14.08 -13.51 -34.04
C VAL A 595 13.45 -14.28 -35.20
N THR A 596 14.25 -14.92 -36.05
CA THR A 596 13.76 -15.71 -37.19
C THR A 596 12.98 -16.93 -36.72
N GLU A 597 13.48 -17.66 -35.73
CA GLU A 597 12.81 -18.80 -35.11
C GLU A 597 11.46 -18.38 -34.50
N PHE A 598 11.46 -17.32 -33.70
CA PHE A 598 10.23 -16.78 -33.09
C PHE A 598 9.20 -16.35 -34.15
N ARG A 599 9.61 -15.59 -35.18
CA ARG A 599 8.71 -15.16 -36.25
C ARG A 599 8.18 -16.34 -37.07
N THR A 600 8.98 -17.37 -37.27
CA THR A 600 8.57 -18.61 -37.97
C THR A 600 7.52 -19.37 -37.16
N ALA A 601 7.71 -19.47 -35.85
CA ALA A 601 6.74 -20.05 -34.94
C ALA A 601 5.42 -19.26 -34.95
N LEU A 602 5.48 -17.93 -34.86
CA LEU A 602 4.31 -17.06 -34.89
C LEU A 602 3.55 -17.18 -36.22
N ALA A 603 4.25 -17.13 -37.35
CA ALA A 603 3.64 -17.33 -38.68
C ALA A 603 2.99 -18.71 -38.82
N THR A 604 3.54 -19.74 -38.17
CA THR A 604 2.94 -21.08 -38.14
C THR A 604 1.64 -21.08 -37.35
N VAL A 605 1.61 -20.42 -36.19
CA VAL A 605 0.40 -20.26 -35.37
C VAL A 605 -0.67 -19.51 -36.15
N ASP A 606 -0.33 -18.38 -36.78
CA ASP A 606 -1.26 -17.57 -37.57
C ASP A 606 -1.85 -18.38 -38.72
N ARG A 607 -1.02 -19.10 -39.49
CA ARG A 607 -1.48 -19.96 -40.58
C ARG A 607 -2.44 -21.05 -40.08
N LEU A 608 -2.11 -21.72 -38.98
CA LEU A 608 -2.97 -22.76 -38.40
C LEU A 608 -4.28 -22.19 -37.87
N ALA A 609 -4.25 -20.99 -37.27
CA ALA A 609 -5.44 -20.29 -36.81
C ALA A 609 -6.34 -19.89 -37.99
N GLU A 610 -5.76 -19.41 -39.09
CA GLU A 610 -6.52 -19.10 -40.32
C GLU A 610 -7.16 -20.34 -40.94
N ASP A 611 -6.42 -21.44 -41.06
CA ASP A 611 -6.94 -22.70 -41.60
C ASP A 611 -8.12 -23.20 -40.74
N ARG A 612 -7.98 -23.13 -39.41
CA ARG A 612 -9.06 -23.48 -38.46
C ARG A 612 -10.23 -22.51 -38.54
N GLN A 613 -9.98 -21.22 -38.75
CA GLN A 613 -11.04 -20.24 -38.90
C GLN A 613 -11.89 -20.53 -40.13
N ARG A 614 -11.28 -20.85 -41.28
CA ARG A 614 -12.06 -21.22 -42.48
C ARG A 614 -13.03 -22.37 -42.22
N VAL A 615 -12.61 -23.36 -41.41
CA VAL A 615 -13.47 -24.46 -40.98
C VAL A 615 -14.60 -23.96 -40.07
N ALA A 616 -14.29 -23.09 -39.10
CA ALA A 616 -15.30 -22.47 -38.23
C ALA A 616 -16.35 -21.68 -39.03
N ASP A 617 -15.92 -20.88 -40.01
CA ASP A 617 -16.80 -20.08 -40.88
C ASP A 617 -17.69 -20.98 -41.77
N ILE A 618 -17.21 -22.14 -42.19
CA ILE A 618 -18.03 -23.14 -42.89
C ILE A 618 -19.06 -23.75 -41.93
N ALA A 619 -18.64 -24.13 -40.72
CA ALA A 619 -19.52 -24.74 -39.73
C ALA A 619 -20.66 -23.78 -39.33
N GLU A 620 -20.36 -22.49 -39.12
CA GLU A 620 -21.35 -21.47 -38.82
C GLU A 620 -22.37 -21.29 -39.97
N ARG A 621 -21.88 -21.22 -41.22
CA ARG A 621 -22.75 -21.14 -42.41
C ARG A 621 -23.65 -22.36 -42.62
N VAL A 622 -23.16 -23.55 -42.28
CA VAL A 622 -23.97 -24.80 -42.37
C VAL A 622 -24.99 -24.87 -41.22
N ALA A 623 -24.66 -24.32 -40.06
CA ALA A 623 -25.54 -24.32 -38.89
C ALA A 623 -26.64 -23.24 -38.94
N THR A 624 -26.40 -22.14 -39.65
CA THR A 624 -27.44 -21.13 -39.95
C THR A 624 -28.28 -21.62 -41.12
N GLU A 625 -29.61 -21.74 -40.95
CA GLU A 625 -30.51 -22.13 -42.05
C GLU A 625 -30.30 -21.20 -43.24
N ASP A 626 -29.95 -21.76 -44.40
CA ASP A 626 -29.86 -20.99 -45.64
C ASP A 626 -31.26 -20.41 -45.93
N PRO A 627 -31.43 -19.07 -45.91
CA PRO A 627 -32.73 -18.43 -46.10
C PRO A 627 -33.40 -18.85 -47.40
N THR A 628 -32.61 -19.17 -48.43
CA THR A 628 -33.06 -19.64 -49.74
C THR A 628 -33.61 -21.05 -49.65
N LEU A 629 -32.96 -21.94 -48.90
CA LEU A 629 -33.44 -23.30 -48.63
C LEU A 629 -34.66 -23.31 -47.72
N ALA A 630 -34.72 -22.39 -46.75
CA ALA A 630 -35.91 -22.18 -45.92
C ALA A 630 -37.09 -21.69 -46.78
N LEU A 631 -36.87 -20.72 -47.67
CA LEU A 631 -37.88 -20.23 -48.62
C LEU A 631 -38.34 -21.33 -49.59
N LEU A 632 -37.40 -22.07 -50.19
CA LEU A 632 -37.71 -23.18 -51.10
C LEU A 632 -38.47 -24.33 -50.40
N ARG A 633 -38.17 -24.61 -49.13
CA ARG A 633 -38.95 -25.55 -48.33
C ARG A 633 -40.35 -25.01 -48.04
N GLN A 634 -40.48 -23.73 -47.76
CA GLN A 634 -41.76 -23.07 -47.50
C GLN A 634 -42.63 -23.03 -48.77
N GLU A 635 -42.04 -22.79 -49.93
CA GLU A 635 -42.69 -22.86 -51.25
C GLU A 635 -43.05 -24.29 -51.66
N ALA A 636 -42.27 -25.30 -51.25
CA ALA A 636 -42.57 -26.71 -51.53
C ALA A 636 -43.63 -27.33 -50.59
N THR A 637 -43.99 -26.66 -49.50
CA THR A 637 -44.99 -27.14 -48.52
C THR A 637 -46.36 -26.45 -48.68
N ASN A 638 -46.44 -25.39 -49.50
CA ASN A 638 -47.68 -24.78 -49.99
C ASN A 638 -48.05 -25.35 -51.36
#